data_AF-A0A844CE43-F1
#
_entry.id   AF-A0A844CE43-F1
#
_cell.length_a   1.000
_cell.length_b   1.000
_cell.length_c   1.000
_cell.angle_alpha   90.00
_cell.angle_beta   90.00
_cell.angle_gamma   90.00
#
_symmetry.space_group_name_H-M   'P 1'
#
loop_
_entity.id
_entity.type
_entity.pdbx_description
1 polymer ?
#
loop_
_entity_poly.entity_id
_entity_poly.type
_entity_poly.pdbx_seq_one_letter_code
_entity_poly.pdbx_strand_id
1 'polypeptide(L)'
;MARIPKAELDYLKRYRCLVTLARSQGHKLVARGTDEFVCLCPFHKEFTPSMYLSQSRGVFHCFGCGAKGSVIDWQMKSAGQTLREAVAFLKADLTTLRDEEADNDAGKIPSSAVRPSKLADLDDDGQALLNQVVDFYHQNLLNSPEAQDWLVRRGLNHPELVSRFRLGFAGAHGVSGEAGILPSPASLEGKRLREKLTNLGVLRETTKQDHFRGCVVMPVVGWSESANVTHRGRVLQLYGRRTLTVKSGASKHLYLPSPLVGVWNEEALKASSEVILCEALIDAMTFWCAGFRNVIAAFGCNGFTADHLAALQYHGVKRVMIAYDRDEAGDRGAESVAGDLLESGIEAWRVRFPAGMDANDYALKSGNPESALGLALQQAQWLGKGSGPGAVFAHETVAEPSSLAVPAAVVDAIPCEQTSTGELLLRSGPRVWRVRGWQKNTVPEVMKVNVQVRDETSLAFHVDSLDMYNARARQNYVATAAAELGCEPSVIKREAGRVLLMLEQKQDEAQRQAGQENPGVTISGEDEAAALELLKSPDLAERVVNDLAACGVVGESTNLLTGYLAAVSRKLDKPLAVLIQSSSAAGKSSLMDAVLGLMPEEERIQYSAMTGQSLYYLGETSLQHKILAIAEEEGVRQAAYALKLLQSDGELKIASTGKNEQSGELVTREYKVQGPVMLMLTTTAIDVDEELLNRCLVLTVNESREQTQAIHALQRHNQTLEGLLAVSEKGYVTKLHQNAQRLLRPLKVVNPYAEQLTFLSDKTRTRRDHMKYLTLIQSIALLHQYQRKVKRVQHRGQWLEYIEVERSDIELANRLAHEVLGRTLDEMPPQTRKLLVLLRDQVKAWAEKQTVKTEEIRFTRRDVRASLNWGDTQLKIHLSRLLEMEYLVLYRRGLTYEYGLLWDGEDSGQPHLCGLLDVGEANRSGSEAEQSAPGRGVVGGQSGSEKVASGQIQQGLAGKAVGVDENAVIRRKKKPVAAVAPDGEAVQHG
;
A
#
# COMPACT_ATOMS: atom_id res chain seq x y z
N MET A 1 20.85 51.81 -29.55
CA MET A 1 21.68 51.99 -28.35
C MET A 1 22.10 50.61 -27.84
N ALA A 2 23.38 50.40 -27.54
CA ALA A 2 23.88 49.08 -27.12
C ALA A 2 23.31 48.68 -25.75
N ARG A 3 22.71 47.49 -25.68
CA ARG A 3 22.11 46.90 -24.48
C ARG A 3 23.24 46.46 -23.52
N ILE A 4 23.19 46.87 -22.26
CA ILE A 4 24.14 46.39 -21.24
C ILE A 4 23.96 44.87 -21.09
N PRO A 5 25.00 44.04 -21.26
CA PRO A 5 24.87 42.59 -21.17
C PRO A 5 24.35 42.15 -19.80
N LYS A 6 23.43 41.17 -19.78
CA LYS A 6 22.85 40.64 -18.52
C LYS A 6 23.93 40.13 -17.56
N ALA A 7 24.97 39.47 -18.08
CA ALA A 7 26.12 39.00 -17.32
C ALA A 7 26.85 40.11 -16.57
N GLU A 8 26.88 41.33 -17.13
CA GLU A 8 27.53 42.49 -16.50
C GLU A 8 26.71 43.03 -15.32
N LEU A 9 25.38 43.08 -15.47
CA LEU A 9 24.47 43.46 -14.40
C LEU A 9 24.52 42.44 -13.25
N ASP A 10 24.58 41.16 -13.58
CA ASP A 10 24.67 40.07 -12.60
C ASP A 10 26.03 40.08 -11.89
N TYR A 11 27.11 40.42 -12.60
CA TYR A 11 28.43 40.64 -11.99
C TYR A 11 28.39 41.75 -10.94
N LEU A 12 27.86 42.93 -11.29
CA LEU A 12 27.78 44.05 -10.34
C LEU A 12 26.90 43.72 -9.13
N LYS A 13 25.77 43.05 -9.33
CA LYS A 13 24.89 42.60 -8.22
C LYS A 13 25.58 41.63 -7.27
N ARG A 14 26.50 40.80 -7.79
CA ARG A 14 27.18 39.76 -7.01
C ARG A 14 28.41 40.28 -6.28
N TYR A 15 29.15 41.21 -6.88
CA TYR A 15 30.46 41.64 -6.38
C TYR A 15 30.45 43.01 -5.71
N ARG A 16 29.36 43.79 -5.80
CA ARG A 16 29.22 45.04 -5.05
C ARG A 16 28.47 44.86 -3.75
N CYS A 17 29.14 45.20 -2.66
CA CYS A 17 28.53 45.22 -1.33
C CYS A 17 27.62 46.44 -1.19
N LEU A 18 26.31 46.19 -1.14
CA LEU A 18 25.29 47.22 -0.93
C LEU A 18 25.46 47.96 0.41
N VAL A 19 25.87 47.26 1.47
CA VAL A 19 26.11 47.86 2.80
C VAL A 19 27.28 48.85 2.75
N THR A 20 28.36 48.51 2.05
CA THR A 20 29.51 49.41 1.88
C THR A 20 29.13 50.64 1.07
N LEU A 21 28.37 50.46 -0.02
CA LEU A 21 27.88 51.56 -0.85
C LEU A 21 26.95 52.50 -0.07
N ALA A 22 26.02 51.96 0.73
CA ALA A 22 25.13 52.78 1.53
C ALA A 22 25.90 53.58 2.61
N ARG A 23 26.96 53.01 3.20
CA ARG A 23 27.83 53.73 4.14
C ARG A 23 28.63 54.85 3.47
N SER A 24 29.19 54.60 2.29
CA SER A 24 29.96 55.61 1.55
C SER A 24 29.07 56.79 1.12
N GLN A 25 27.78 56.55 0.92
CA GLN A 25 26.76 57.58 0.67
C GLN A 25 26.28 58.31 1.95
N GLY A 26 26.88 58.04 3.11
CA GLY A 26 26.61 58.74 4.36
C GLY A 26 25.41 58.20 5.16
N HIS A 27 24.84 57.05 4.78
CA HIS A 27 23.74 56.46 5.53
C HIS A 27 24.24 55.79 6.83
N LYS A 28 23.70 56.24 7.97
CA LYS A 28 23.98 55.64 9.28
C LYS A 28 23.27 54.30 9.39
N LEU A 29 24.03 53.21 9.23
CA LEU A 29 23.55 51.84 9.35
C LEU A 29 23.76 51.29 10.75
N VAL A 30 22.70 50.74 11.34
CA VAL A 30 22.75 50.01 12.61
C VAL A 30 22.63 48.52 12.31
N ALA A 31 23.57 47.72 12.81
CA ALA A 31 23.52 46.26 12.65
C ALA A 31 22.37 45.67 13.45
N ARG A 32 21.58 44.80 12.82
CA ARG A 32 20.50 44.00 13.44
C ARG A 32 20.80 42.52 13.18
N GLY A 33 21.72 41.97 13.98
CA GLY A 33 22.23 40.61 13.77
C GLY A 33 23.51 40.60 12.93
N THR A 34 23.84 39.44 12.34
CA THR A 34 25.12 39.22 11.66
C THR A 34 25.12 39.63 10.17
N ASP A 35 23.96 39.73 9.53
CA ASP A 35 23.83 39.95 8.08
C ASP A 35 22.86 41.07 7.68
N GLU A 36 22.10 41.63 8.63
CA GLU A 36 21.09 42.65 8.37
C GLU A 36 21.49 44.00 8.98
N PHE A 37 21.30 45.06 8.20
CA PHE A 37 21.55 46.43 8.61
C PHE A 37 20.30 47.26 8.40
N VAL A 38 20.05 48.22 9.29
CA VAL A 38 18.89 49.10 9.20
C VAL A 38 19.31 50.57 9.19
N CYS A 39 18.70 51.38 8.34
CA CYS A 39 18.80 52.84 8.34
C CYS A 39 17.45 53.52 8.06
N LEU A 40 17.45 54.85 8.17
CA LEU A 40 16.38 55.68 7.60
C LEU A 40 16.38 55.53 6.08
N CYS A 41 15.20 55.35 5.51
CA CYS A 41 15.00 55.21 4.09
C CYS A 41 15.42 56.50 3.36
N PRO A 42 16.33 56.42 2.37
CA PRO A 42 16.66 57.58 1.55
C PRO A 42 15.58 57.95 0.53
N PHE A 43 14.58 57.10 0.31
CA PHE A 43 13.56 57.27 -0.73
C PHE A 43 12.27 57.95 -0.24
N HIS A 44 12.09 58.09 1.08
CA HIS A 44 10.96 58.82 1.65
C HIS A 44 11.35 59.41 3.02
N LYS A 45 10.67 60.47 3.44
CA LYS A 45 10.94 61.11 4.73
C LYS A 45 10.29 60.32 5.86
N GLU A 46 11.09 59.88 6.82
CA GLU A 46 10.65 59.21 8.04
C GLU A 46 11.56 59.58 9.22
N PHE A 47 11.06 59.38 10.44
CA PHE A 47 11.83 59.62 11.68
C PHE A 47 12.32 58.32 12.34
N THR A 48 11.83 57.16 11.90
CA THR A 48 12.18 55.84 12.41
C THR A 48 12.80 54.98 11.30
N PRO A 49 13.93 54.30 11.53
CA PRO A 49 14.58 53.48 10.50
C PRO A 49 13.67 52.35 9.97
N SER A 50 13.29 52.39 8.68
CA SER A 50 12.50 51.31 8.05
C SER A 50 13.19 50.62 6.87
N MET A 51 14.40 51.07 6.51
CA MET A 51 15.18 50.49 5.40
C MET A 51 16.10 49.38 5.89
N TYR A 52 15.85 48.15 5.43
CA TYR A 52 16.65 46.97 5.73
C TYR A 52 17.55 46.61 4.56
N LEU A 53 18.83 46.35 4.82
CA LEU A 53 19.84 45.94 3.87
C LEU A 53 20.41 44.59 4.31
N SER A 54 20.36 43.58 3.42
CA SER A 54 21.02 42.28 3.66
C SER A 54 22.36 42.25 2.93
N GLN A 55 23.42 42.02 3.70
CA GLN A 55 24.78 41.99 3.16
C GLN A 55 25.01 40.76 2.28
N SER A 56 24.58 39.57 2.72
CA SER A 56 24.75 38.31 1.98
C SER A 56 23.92 38.24 0.71
N ARG A 57 22.70 38.81 0.73
CA ARG A 57 21.79 38.79 -0.41
C ARG A 57 22.00 39.96 -1.37
N GLY A 58 22.69 41.02 -0.96
CA GLY A 58 22.96 42.20 -1.79
C GLY A 58 21.70 42.98 -2.19
N VAL A 59 20.64 42.93 -1.37
CA VAL A 59 19.33 43.56 -1.63
C VAL A 59 18.89 44.42 -0.45
N PHE A 60 18.02 45.41 -0.75
CA PHE A 60 17.34 46.22 0.26
C PHE A 60 15.82 46.06 0.19
N HIS A 61 15.16 46.33 1.32
CA HIS A 61 13.72 46.46 1.43
C HIS A 61 13.35 47.53 2.46
N CYS A 62 12.51 48.48 2.07
CA CYS A 62 11.95 49.49 2.94
C CYS A 62 10.54 49.10 3.37
N PHE A 63 10.31 48.97 4.68
CA PHE A 63 8.98 48.67 5.22
C PHE A 63 8.05 49.90 5.29
N GLY A 64 8.58 51.11 5.21
CA GLY A 64 7.77 52.33 5.16
C GLY A 64 7.15 52.59 3.77
N CYS A 65 7.97 52.64 2.72
CA CYS A 65 7.53 52.98 1.36
C CYS A 65 7.48 51.81 0.38
N GLY A 66 7.83 50.59 0.80
CA GLY A 66 7.82 49.38 -0.04
C GLY A 66 8.94 49.31 -1.09
N ALA A 67 9.86 50.28 -1.10
CA ALA A 67 10.97 50.26 -2.04
C ALA A 67 11.89 49.05 -1.80
N LYS A 68 12.14 48.29 -2.86
CA LYS A 68 13.03 47.12 -2.86
C LYS A 68 13.90 47.08 -4.10
N GLY A 69 15.01 46.34 -4.05
CA GLY A 69 15.92 46.17 -5.19
C GLY A 69 17.33 45.70 -4.80
N SER A 70 18.20 45.57 -5.81
CA SER A 70 19.62 45.24 -5.64
C SER A 70 20.48 46.50 -5.41
N VAL A 71 21.80 46.30 -5.30
CA VAL A 71 22.80 47.39 -5.29
C VAL A 71 22.70 48.37 -6.47
N ILE A 72 22.27 47.90 -7.65
CA ILE A 72 22.09 48.77 -8.82
C ILE A 72 20.83 49.62 -8.64
N ASP A 73 19.73 49.01 -8.19
CA ASP A 73 18.48 49.72 -7.94
C ASP A 73 18.65 50.74 -6.80
N TRP A 74 19.50 50.43 -5.82
CA TRP A 74 19.86 51.35 -4.75
C TRP A 74 20.56 52.57 -5.33
N GLN A 75 21.62 52.38 -6.13
CA GLN A 75 22.37 53.47 -6.75
C GLN A 75 21.48 54.35 -7.64
N MET A 76 20.61 53.72 -8.46
CA MET A 76 19.67 54.45 -9.31
C MET A 76 18.72 55.32 -8.48
N LYS A 77 18.19 54.80 -7.37
CA LYS A 77 17.21 55.51 -6.56
C LYS A 77 17.82 56.51 -5.59
N SER A 78 18.98 56.23 -5.01
CA SER A 78 19.63 57.11 -4.03
C SER A 78 20.34 58.29 -4.70
N ALA A 79 20.91 58.09 -5.90
CA ALA A 79 21.59 59.13 -6.66
C ALA A 79 20.77 59.71 -7.82
N GLY A 80 19.53 59.23 -8.05
CA GLY A 80 18.67 59.67 -9.16
C GLY A 80 19.24 59.34 -10.55
N GLN A 81 20.04 58.29 -10.65
CA GLN A 81 20.79 57.92 -11.85
C GLN A 81 20.01 56.97 -12.76
N THR A 82 20.25 57.10 -14.06
CA THR A 82 19.79 56.09 -15.03
C THR A 82 20.58 54.79 -14.87
N LEU A 83 20.05 53.67 -15.39
CA LEU A 83 20.72 52.36 -15.31
C LEU A 83 22.16 52.40 -15.84
N ARG A 84 22.41 53.16 -16.92
CA ARG A 84 23.74 53.25 -17.54
C ARG A 84 24.73 54.02 -16.66
N GLU A 85 24.28 55.11 -16.04
CA GLU A 85 25.07 55.91 -15.11
C GLU A 85 25.37 55.14 -13.83
N ALA A 86 24.37 54.44 -13.28
CA ALA A 86 24.54 53.59 -12.10
C ALA A 86 25.54 52.46 -12.36
N VAL A 87 25.46 51.79 -13.52
CA VAL A 87 26.42 50.75 -13.92
C VAL A 87 27.82 51.32 -14.12
N ALA A 88 27.97 52.50 -14.74
CA ALA A 88 29.27 53.15 -14.92
C ALA A 88 29.91 53.55 -13.58
N PHE A 89 29.13 54.13 -12.67
CA PHE A 89 29.58 54.49 -11.31
C PHE A 89 30.04 53.25 -10.54
N LEU A 90 29.19 52.22 -10.51
CA LEU A 90 29.50 50.94 -9.87
C LEU A 90 30.63 50.15 -10.58
N LYS A 91 31.15 50.62 -11.72
CA LYS A 91 32.37 50.08 -12.35
C LYS A 91 33.61 50.90 -12.00
N ALA A 92 33.52 52.24 -12.01
CA ALA A 92 34.64 53.13 -11.71
C ALA A 92 35.19 52.92 -10.28
N ASP A 93 34.32 52.60 -9.34
CA ASP A 93 34.68 52.38 -7.93
C ASP A 93 35.36 51.01 -7.68
N LEU A 94 35.59 50.21 -8.74
CA LEU A 94 36.17 48.85 -8.71
C LEU A 94 37.61 48.92 -9.23
N THR A 95 37.90 49.93 -10.05
CA THR A 95 39.23 50.27 -10.56
C THR A 95 40.05 51.07 -9.54
N THR A 96 39.41 51.87 -8.67
CA THR A 96 40.08 52.62 -7.58
C THR A 96 40.63 51.74 -6.45
N LEU A 97 40.13 50.52 -6.28
CA LEU A 97 40.61 49.56 -5.27
C LEU A 97 41.86 48.77 -5.70
N ARG A 98 42.45 49.06 -6.87
CA ARG A 98 43.64 48.37 -7.38
C ARG A 98 44.95 49.13 -7.22
N ASP A 99 44.93 50.44 -6.93
CA ASP A 99 46.13 51.28 -7.04
C ASP A 99 46.63 51.92 -5.72
N GLU A 100 45.95 51.79 -4.57
CA GLU A 100 46.30 52.59 -3.38
C GLU A 100 46.76 51.87 -2.10
N GLU A 101 46.85 50.54 -2.02
CA GLU A 101 47.36 49.89 -0.78
C GLU A 101 48.50 48.91 -1.05
N ALA A 102 49.59 49.49 -1.56
CA ALA A 102 50.95 49.00 -1.38
C ALA A 102 51.68 49.91 -0.38
N ASP A 103 51.54 49.68 0.93
CA ASP A 103 52.65 49.78 1.90
C ASP A 103 52.20 49.41 3.34
N ASN A 104 52.95 48.45 3.91
CA ASN A 104 53.32 48.27 5.33
C ASN A 104 52.26 48.12 6.46
N ASP A 105 52.10 46.84 6.82
CA ASP A 105 52.45 46.23 8.13
C ASP A 105 51.34 45.72 9.08
N ALA A 106 51.30 44.39 9.12
CA ALA A 106 51.02 43.44 10.20
C ALA A 106 49.73 43.48 11.04
N GLY A 107 48.74 42.73 10.56
CA GLY A 107 47.81 41.97 11.39
C GLY A 107 47.35 40.72 10.65
N LYS A 108 47.99 39.56 10.91
CA LYS A 108 47.72 38.27 10.25
C LYS A 108 46.21 37.92 10.26
N ILE A 109 45.57 37.96 9.08
CA ILE A 109 44.33 37.24 8.79
C ILE A 109 44.71 35.99 7.99
N PRO A 110 44.35 34.77 8.43
CA PRO A 110 44.67 33.56 7.68
C PRO A 110 43.89 33.53 6.36
N SER A 111 44.61 33.47 5.24
CA SER A 111 44.04 33.12 3.95
C SER A 111 43.67 31.64 3.94
N SER A 112 42.38 31.31 3.85
CA SER A 112 41.87 30.03 3.35
C SER A 112 40.33 30.06 3.34
N ALA A 113 39.73 30.73 2.35
CA ALA A 113 38.35 30.47 1.95
C ALA A 113 38.39 29.68 0.64
N VAL A 114 38.54 28.36 0.76
CA VAL A 114 38.33 27.43 -0.36
C VAL A 114 36.85 27.53 -0.74
N ARG A 115 36.57 27.90 -2.00
CA ARG A 115 35.22 27.88 -2.56
C ARG A 115 34.69 26.44 -2.53
N PRO A 116 33.43 26.17 -2.10
CA PRO A 116 32.85 24.84 -2.23
C PRO A 116 32.89 24.43 -3.72
N SER A 117 33.39 23.23 -4.00
CA SER A 117 33.39 22.64 -5.35
C SER A 117 31.94 22.43 -5.80
N LYS A 118 31.65 22.65 -7.09
CA LYS A 118 30.36 22.23 -7.65
C LYS A 118 30.29 20.71 -7.55
N LEU A 119 29.18 20.16 -7.03
CA LEU A 119 29.03 18.70 -6.86
C LEU A 119 29.18 17.95 -8.19
N ALA A 120 28.79 18.58 -9.30
CA ALA A 120 28.97 18.08 -10.66
C ALA A 120 30.44 17.92 -11.09
N ASP A 121 31.34 18.72 -10.52
CA ASP A 121 32.77 18.77 -10.90
C ASP A 121 33.66 17.92 -9.99
N LEU A 122 33.06 17.15 -9.07
CA LEU A 122 33.82 16.24 -8.21
C LEU A 122 34.55 15.18 -9.05
N ASP A 123 35.68 14.70 -8.55
CA ASP A 123 36.31 13.48 -9.06
C ASP A 123 35.53 12.25 -8.60
N ASP A 124 35.92 11.06 -9.08
CA ASP A 124 35.26 9.81 -8.73
C ASP A 124 35.40 9.50 -7.24
N ASP A 125 36.53 9.87 -6.62
CA ASP A 125 36.74 9.79 -5.17
C ASP A 125 35.74 10.65 -4.39
N GLY A 126 35.47 11.88 -4.86
CA GLY A 126 34.51 12.80 -4.26
C GLY A 126 33.07 12.29 -4.37
N GLN A 127 32.68 11.74 -5.52
CA GLN A 127 31.38 11.11 -5.70
C GLN A 127 31.25 9.83 -4.88
N ALA A 128 32.28 9.00 -4.79
CA ALA A 128 32.30 7.81 -3.95
C ALA A 128 32.10 8.19 -2.47
N LEU A 129 32.77 9.24 -1.99
CA LEU A 129 32.57 9.75 -0.64
C LEU A 129 31.14 10.25 -0.41
N LEU A 130 30.54 10.94 -1.38
CA LEU A 130 29.16 11.41 -1.27
C LEU A 130 28.16 10.25 -1.26
N ASN A 131 28.41 9.20 -2.05
CA ASN A 131 27.61 7.97 -2.03
C ASN A 131 27.73 7.24 -0.68
N GLN A 132 28.92 7.19 -0.06
CA GLN A 132 29.08 6.66 1.30
C GLN A 132 28.26 7.43 2.33
N VAL A 133 28.17 8.76 2.21
CA VAL A 133 27.30 9.59 3.06
C VAL A 133 25.83 9.24 2.84
N VAL A 134 25.39 9.07 1.59
CA VAL A 134 24.02 8.65 1.25
C VAL A 134 23.71 7.28 1.84
N ASP A 135 24.60 6.29 1.67
CA ASP A 135 24.43 4.94 2.21
C ASP A 135 24.37 4.94 3.73
N PHE A 136 25.21 5.75 4.39
CA PHE A 136 25.15 5.94 5.83
C PHE A 136 23.78 6.48 6.27
N TYR A 137 23.29 7.55 5.64
CA TYR A 137 21.96 8.07 5.96
C TYR A 137 20.87 7.03 5.70
N HIS A 138 20.95 6.29 4.60
CA HIS A 138 19.98 5.25 4.26
C HIS A 138 19.92 4.16 5.34
N GLN A 139 21.08 3.63 5.74
CA GLN A 139 21.15 2.64 6.83
C GLN A 139 20.62 3.20 8.16
N ASN A 140 20.93 4.46 8.46
CA ASN A 140 20.44 5.08 9.68
C ASN A 140 18.90 5.25 9.67
N LEU A 141 18.29 5.50 8.51
CA LEU A 141 16.83 5.55 8.37
C LEU A 141 16.20 4.17 8.60
N LEU A 142 16.77 3.11 8.03
CA LEU A 142 16.27 1.74 8.20
C LEU A 142 16.31 1.28 9.67
N ASN A 143 17.28 1.79 10.44
CA ASN A 143 17.50 1.41 11.84
C ASN A 143 16.93 2.42 12.86
N SER A 144 16.28 3.51 12.42
CA SER A 144 15.77 4.56 13.31
C SER A 144 14.24 4.53 13.42
N PRO A 145 13.67 4.08 14.56
CA PRO A 145 12.23 4.13 14.79
C PRO A 145 11.64 5.55 14.65
N GLU A 146 12.38 6.57 15.08
CA GLU A 146 11.95 7.97 14.96
C GLU A 146 11.75 8.39 13.49
N ALA A 147 12.69 8.01 12.61
CA ALA A 147 12.59 8.31 11.19
C ALA A 147 11.41 7.55 10.54
N GLN A 148 11.22 6.29 10.90
CA GLN A 148 10.11 5.46 10.41
C GLN A 148 8.76 6.02 10.84
N ASP A 149 8.61 6.37 12.12
CA ASP A 149 7.40 7.02 12.65
C ASP A 149 7.11 8.34 11.94
N TRP A 150 8.15 9.12 11.65
CA TRP A 150 7.99 10.36 10.91
C TRP A 150 7.49 10.12 9.47
N LEU A 151 8.02 9.12 8.77
CA LEU A 151 7.53 8.72 7.44
C LEU A 151 6.07 8.28 7.50
N VAL A 152 5.68 7.46 8.49
CA VAL A 152 4.30 7.02 8.69
C VAL A 152 3.36 8.21 8.90
N ARG A 153 3.71 9.14 9.81
CA ARG A 153 2.90 10.35 10.07
C ARG A 153 2.75 11.25 8.85
N ARG A 154 3.71 11.21 7.92
CA ARG A 154 3.67 11.97 6.66
C ARG A 154 3.08 11.18 5.49
N GLY A 155 2.69 9.91 5.68
CA GLY A 155 2.16 9.05 4.61
C GLY A 155 3.21 8.63 3.57
N LEU A 156 4.49 8.61 3.96
CA LEU A 156 5.65 8.37 3.08
C LEU A 156 6.39 7.05 3.42
N ASN A 157 5.74 6.12 4.12
CA ASN A 157 6.33 4.87 4.59
C ASN A 157 6.28 3.72 3.58
N HIS A 158 6.12 4.01 2.28
CA HIS A 158 6.10 2.99 1.24
C HIS A 158 7.50 2.36 1.09
N PRO A 159 7.68 1.03 1.29
CA PRO A 159 9.01 0.41 1.29
C PRO A 159 9.79 0.62 -0.01
N GLU A 160 9.09 0.53 -1.15
CA GLU A 160 9.68 0.81 -2.46
C GLU A 160 10.17 2.26 -2.59
N LEU A 161 9.49 3.26 -2.02
CA LEU A 161 9.97 4.65 -2.05
C LEU A 161 11.33 4.73 -1.36
N VAL A 162 11.41 4.17 -0.14
CA VAL A 162 12.59 4.15 0.72
C VAL A 162 13.79 3.51 0.01
N SER A 163 13.59 2.32 -0.56
CA SER A 163 14.65 1.57 -1.23
C SER A 163 15.04 2.17 -2.59
N ARG A 164 14.05 2.51 -3.42
CA ARG A 164 14.24 2.99 -4.81
C ARG A 164 15.00 4.29 -4.89
N PHE A 165 14.68 5.24 -4.00
CA PHE A 165 15.28 6.57 -4.00
C PHE A 165 16.34 6.76 -2.91
N ARG A 166 16.66 5.71 -2.15
CA ARG A 166 17.69 5.73 -1.09
C ARG A 166 17.41 6.80 -0.04
N LEU A 167 16.17 6.86 0.46
CA LEU A 167 15.82 7.78 1.56
C LEU A 167 16.69 7.47 2.76
N GLY A 168 17.28 8.50 3.34
CA GLY A 168 18.13 8.40 4.52
C GLY A 168 17.69 9.30 5.66
N PHE A 169 18.34 9.16 6.81
CA PHE A 169 18.11 9.94 8.00
C PHE A 169 19.45 10.33 8.61
N ALA A 170 19.68 11.63 8.81
CA ALA A 170 20.92 12.08 9.44
C ALA A 170 20.93 11.84 10.96
N GLY A 171 19.75 11.74 11.59
CA GLY A 171 19.66 11.60 13.05
C GLY A 171 20.24 12.78 13.83
N ALA A 172 20.32 12.62 15.15
CA ALA A 172 20.79 13.68 16.04
C ALA A 172 22.29 13.96 15.93
N HIS A 173 23.11 13.00 15.49
CA HIS A 173 24.57 13.16 15.46
C HIS A 173 25.18 13.20 14.06
N GLY A 174 24.42 12.82 13.02
CA GLY A 174 24.87 12.85 11.63
C GLY A 174 26.06 11.94 11.36
N VAL A 175 26.76 12.21 10.27
CA VAL A 175 28.02 11.55 9.89
C VAL A 175 29.15 11.79 10.90
N SER A 176 28.97 12.75 11.83
CA SER A 176 29.96 13.19 12.81
C SER A 176 29.89 12.52 14.20
N GLY A 177 28.90 11.66 14.47
CA GLY A 177 28.71 10.98 15.75
C GLY A 177 29.62 9.76 15.98
N GLU A 178 29.58 9.16 17.17
CA GLU A 178 30.33 7.92 17.51
C GLU A 178 29.96 6.72 16.63
N ALA A 179 28.72 6.67 16.15
CA ALA A 179 28.23 5.69 15.18
C ALA A 179 28.37 6.16 13.71
N GLY A 180 29.01 7.31 13.46
CA GLY A 180 29.17 7.90 12.13
C GLY A 180 30.28 7.26 11.30
N ILE A 181 30.38 7.63 10.02
CA ILE A 181 31.41 7.11 9.09
C ILE A 181 32.80 7.74 9.28
N LEU A 182 32.96 8.68 10.21
CA LEU A 182 34.19 9.46 10.35
C LEU A 182 35.16 8.86 11.39
N PRO A 183 36.42 8.55 11.01
CA PRO A 183 37.47 8.15 11.95
C PRO A 183 37.72 9.22 13.03
N SER A 184 38.43 8.84 14.09
CA SER A 184 38.75 9.72 15.22
C SER A 184 39.22 11.11 14.75
N PRO A 185 38.71 12.22 15.33
CA PRO A 185 39.14 13.58 14.98
C PRO A 185 40.65 13.82 15.14
N ALA A 186 41.32 13.03 15.97
CA ALA A 186 42.77 13.11 16.19
C ALA A 186 43.58 12.46 15.05
N SER A 187 43.00 11.51 14.31
CA SER A 187 43.67 10.79 13.23
C SER A 187 43.87 11.67 11.99
N LEU A 188 44.95 11.42 11.23
CA LEU A 188 45.23 12.12 9.97
C LEU A 188 44.11 11.89 8.95
N GLU A 189 43.62 10.66 8.87
CA GLU A 189 42.50 10.27 8.00
C GLU A 189 41.19 10.96 8.41
N GLY A 190 40.88 10.99 9.70
CA GLY A 190 39.69 11.67 10.23
C GLY A 190 39.72 13.17 9.97
N LYS A 191 40.88 13.82 10.03
CA LYS A 191 41.05 15.24 9.64
C LYS A 191 40.81 15.45 8.15
N ARG A 192 41.44 14.62 7.30
CA ARG A 192 41.29 14.68 5.84
C ARG A 192 39.84 14.49 5.39
N LEU A 193 39.13 13.51 5.95
CA LEU A 193 37.72 13.25 5.61
C LEU A 193 36.80 14.38 6.06
N ARG A 194 37.01 14.94 7.27
CA ARG A 194 36.23 16.09 7.74
C ARG A 194 36.43 17.33 6.86
N GLU A 195 37.64 17.56 6.39
CA GLU A 195 37.94 18.65 5.45
C GLU A 195 37.22 18.42 4.10
N LYS A 196 37.33 17.20 3.53
CA LYS A 196 36.59 16.84 2.30
C LYS A 196 35.08 17.03 2.47
N LEU A 197 34.47 16.50 3.52
CA LEU A 197 33.03 16.65 3.78
C LEU A 197 32.61 18.10 4.07
N THR A 198 33.51 18.92 4.63
CA THR A 198 33.28 20.37 4.77
C THR A 198 33.24 21.04 3.39
N ASN A 199 34.18 20.70 2.50
CA ASN A 199 34.23 21.26 1.14
C ASN A 199 33.02 20.83 0.30
N LEU A 200 32.48 19.63 0.53
CA LEU A 200 31.22 19.15 -0.05
C LEU A 200 29.96 19.82 0.55
N GLY A 201 30.10 20.49 1.69
CA GLY A 201 29.00 21.09 2.44
C GLY A 201 28.16 20.12 3.28
N VAL A 202 28.57 18.84 3.37
CA VAL A 202 27.95 17.84 4.25
C VAL A 202 28.22 18.18 5.71
N LEU A 203 29.41 18.71 6.01
CA LEU A 203 29.72 19.32 7.31
C LEU A 203 29.71 20.84 7.21
N ARG A 204 29.10 21.49 8.20
CA ARG A 204 29.12 22.94 8.33
C ARG A 204 30.54 23.42 8.63
N GLU A 205 31.00 24.45 7.93
CA GLU A 205 32.37 24.95 8.05
C GLU A 205 32.72 25.39 9.48
N THR A 206 31.81 26.09 10.16
CA THR A 206 32.03 26.67 11.48
C THR A 206 31.91 25.67 12.63
N THR A 207 30.86 24.84 12.62
CA THR A 207 30.56 23.93 13.73
C THR A 207 31.14 22.54 13.54
N LYS A 208 31.58 22.20 12.30
CA LYS A 208 31.97 20.85 11.87
C LYS A 208 30.89 19.78 12.14
N GLN A 209 29.65 20.21 12.36
CA GLN A 209 28.49 19.33 12.51
C GLN A 209 27.87 19.05 11.15
N ASP A 210 27.19 17.89 11.08
CA ASP A 210 26.38 17.51 9.94
C ASP A 210 25.34 18.60 9.57
N HIS A 211 25.33 19.00 8.30
CA HIS A 211 24.43 20.02 7.76
C HIS A 211 22.96 19.61 7.86
N PHE A 212 22.68 18.31 7.65
CA PHE A 212 21.36 17.69 7.62
C PHE A 212 20.92 17.11 8.96
N ARG A 213 21.62 17.37 10.06
CA ARG A 213 21.24 16.92 11.40
C ARG A 213 19.73 17.04 11.66
N GLY A 214 19.10 15.91 12.03
CA GLY A 214 17.67 15.77 12.29
C GLY A 214 16.77 15.80 11.05
N CYS A 215 17.31 15.56 9.85
CA CYS A 215 16.54 15.53 8.61
C CYS A 215 16.41 14.11 8.05
N VAL A 216 15.27 13.84 7.42
CA VAL A 216 15.18 12.82 6.35
C VAL A 216 15.86 13.41 5.12
N VAL A 217 16.78 12.66 4.53
CA VAL A 217 17.67 13.08 3.46
C VAL A 217 17.41 12.25 2.21
N MET A 218 17.52 12.88 1.04
CA MET A 218 17.31 12.24 -0.25
C MET A 218 18.37 12.73 -1.25
N PRO A 219 19.06 11.83 -1.98
CA PRO A 219 19.89 12.24 -3.10
C PRO A 219 19.06 12.64 -4.32
N VAL A 220 19.53 13.67 -5.03
CA VAL A 220 19.05 14.04 -6.37
C VAL A 220 20.18 13.80 -7.35
N VAL A 221 19.92 12.92 -8.31
CA VAL A 221 20.88 12.40 -9.27
C VAL A 221 20.66 13.08 -10.62
N GLY A 222 21.72 13.29 -11.38
CA GLY A 222 21.59 13.76 -12.76
C GLY A 222 21.02 12.68 -13.67
N TRP A 223 20.11 13.09 -14.55
CA TRP A 223 19.41 12.19 -15.46
C TRP A 223 20.33 11.59 -16.52
N SER A 224 20.02 10.36 -16.93
CA SER A 224 20.92 9.46 -17.66
C SER A 224 21.49 10.04 -18.97
N GLU A 225 20.67 10.76 -19.72
CA GLU A 225 21.03 11.30 -21.03
C GLU A 225 21.26 12.82 -21.03
N SER A 226 21.59 13.39 -19.87
CA SER A 226 21.84 14.82 -19.74
C SER A 226 22.83 15.33 -20.78
N ALA A 227 22.48 16.43 -21.45
CA ALA A 227 23.38 17.10 -22.39
C ALA A 227 24.70 17.52 -21.71
N ASN A 228 24.67 17.73 -20.39
CA ASN A 228 25.89 17.89 -19.61
C ASN A 228 26.42 16.53 -19.15
N VAL A 229 27.49 16.06 -19.78
CA VAL A 229 28.09 14.74 -19.51
C VAL A 229 28.52 14.59 -18.05
N THR A 230 28.96 15.66 -17.39
CA THR A 230 29.39 15.60 -15.99
C THR A 230 28.23 15.42 -15.01
N HIS A 231 26.98 15.56 -15.47
CA HIS A 231 25.80 15.37 -14.64
C HIS A 231 25.32 13.92 -14.60
N ARG A 232 25.54 13.15 -15.66
CA ARG A 232 24.89 11.85 -15.90
C ARG A 232 25.15 10.85 -14.77
N GLY A 233 24.10 10.40 -14.10
CA GLY A 233 24.18 9.36 -13.07
C GLY A 233 24.95 9.75 -11.79
N ARG A 234 25.35 11.01 -11.64
CA ARG A 234 26.08 11.50 -10.47
C ARG A 234 25.14 12.14 -9.46
N VAL A 235 25.49 12.09 -8.17
CA VAL A 235 24.73 12.83 -7.14
C VAL A 235 25.06 14.31 -7.31
N LEU A 236 24.03 15.10 -7.65
CA LEU A 236 24.16 16.53 -7.95
C LEU A 236 23.66 17.42 -6.82
N GLN A 237 22.82 16.87 -5.94
CA GLN A 237 22.28 17.57 -4.79
C GLN A 237 21.83 16.57 -3.72
N LEU A 238 21.82 16.99 -2.45
CA LEU A 238 21.11 16.28 -1.37
C LEU A 238 20.01 17.19 -0.83
N TYR A 239 18.79 16.68 -0.79
CA TYR A 239 17.65 17.31 -0.15
C TYR A 239 17.50 16.83 1.27
N GLY A 240 17.20 17.72 2.22
CA GLY A 240 16.92 17.38 3.61
C GLY A 240 15.63 18.01 4.12
N ARG A 241 14.71 17.21 4.65
CA ARG A 241 13.52 17.67 5.36
C ARG A 241 13.68 17.46 6.86
N ARG A 242 13.60 18.55 7.63
CA ARG A 242 13.65 18.48 9.11
C ARG A 242 12.46 17.69 9.66
N THR A 243 12.75 16.81 10.61
CA THR A 243 11.75 15.98 11.31
C THR A 243 11.22 16.64 12.57
N LEU A 244 12.05 17.45 13.24
CA LEU A 244 11.72 18.17 14.46
C LEU A 244 11.09 19.54 14.19
N THR A 245 10.26 20.00 15.13
CA THR A 245 9.64 21.33 15.09
C THR A 245 10.70 22.42 15.08
N VAL A 246 10.73 23.19 14.00
CA VAL A 246 11.73 24.24 13.78
C VAL A 246 11.26 25.53 14.46
N LYS A 247 12.17 26.27 15.10
CA LYS A 247 11.87 27.63 15.59
C LYS A 247 11.37 28.50 14.42
N SER A 248 10.41 29.39 14.70
CA SER A 248 9.86 30.31 13.70
C SER A 248 10.98 31.05 12.95
N GLY A 249 10.96 31.00 11.62
CA GLY A 249 11.97 31.61 10.74
C GLY A 249 13.11 30.71 10.25
N ALA A 250 13.31 29.51 10.81
CA ALA A 250 14.31 28.57 10.30
C ALA A 250 13.75 27.65 9.20
N SER A 251 14.55 27.40 8.16
CA SER A 251 14.12 26.63 6.98
C SER A 251 13.82 25.18 7.35
N LYS A 252 12.64 24.70 6.93
CA LYS A 252 12.22 23.30 7.05
C LYS A 252 12.89 22.39 6.01
N HIS A 253 13.26 22.96 4.86
CA HIS A 253 13.93 22.29 3.75
C HIS A 253 15.38 22.76 3.66
N LEU A 254 16.31 21.82 3.48
CA LEU A 254 17.73 22.07 3.34
C LEU A 254 18.23 21.45 2.04
N TYR A 255 19.24 22.09 1.46
CA TYR A 255 20.02 21.58 0.35
C TYR A 255 21.50 21.74 0.69
N LEU A 256 22.38 20.94 0.07
CA LEU A 256 23.81 21.24 0.11
C LEU A 256 24.07 22.61 -0.52
N PRO A 257 25.10 23.34 -0.05
CA PRO A 257 25.50 24.65 -0.58
C PRO A 257 26.18 24.52 -1.97
N SER A 258 25.48 23.90 -2.91
CA SER A 258 25.84 23.74 -4.32
C SER A 258 24.65 24.20 -5.18
N PRO A 259 24.86 24.50 -6.48
CA PRO A 259 23.75 24.83 -7.38
C PRO A 259 22.63 23.78 -7.33
N LEU A 260 21.38 24.24 -7.39
CA LEU A 260 20.20 23.38 -7.44
C LEU A 260 20.06 22.85 -8.87
N VAL A 261 20.44 21.59 -9.07
CA VAL A 261 20.46 20.90 -10.38
C VAL A 261 20.12 19.42 -10.18
N GLY A 262 19.79 18.74 -11.28
CA GLY A 262 19.28 17.37 -11.27
C GLY A 262 17.76 17.31 -11.32
N VAL A 263 17.25 16.13 -11.64
CA VAL A 263 15.82 15.84 -11.74
C VAL A 263 15.53 14.60 -10.91
N TRP A 264 14.71 14.74 -9.88
CA TRP A 264 14.25 13.59 -9.11
C TRP A 264 13.20 12.81 -9.92
N ASN A 265 13.31 11.47 -9.91
CA ASN A 265 12.40 10.55 -10.60
C ASN A 265 12.37 10.71 -12.15
N GLU A 266 13.53 10.60 -12.81
CA GLU A 266 13.62 10.62 -14.29
C GLU A 266 12.71 9.58 -14.97
N GLU A 267 12.47 8.42 -14.33
CA GLU A 267 11.58 7.38 -14.86
C GLU A 267 10.16 7.88 -15.13
N ALA A 268 9.67 8.87 -14.36
CA ALA A 268 8.39 9.51 -14.63
C ALA A 268 8.35 10.16 -16.03
N LEU A 269 9.47 10.74 -16.46
CA LEU A 269 9.59 11.42 -17.76
C LEU A 269 9.64 10.41 -18.91
N LYS A 270 10.26 9.25 -18.69
CA LYS A 270 10.36 8.16 -19.67
C LYS A 270 9.02 7.44 -19.86
N ALA A 271 8.24 7.30 -18.80
CA ALA A 271 7.03 6.48 -18.78
C ALA A 271 5.78 7.22 -19.27
N SER A 272 5.74 8.56 -19.21
CA SER A 272 4.54 9.33 -19.48
C SER A 272 4.83 10.64 -20.20
N SER A 273 3.97 10.99 -21.17
CA SER A 273 3.96 12.31 -21.80
C SER A 273 3.25 13.38 -20.96
N GLU A 274 2.63 13.00 -19.84
CA GLU A 274 2.03 13.89 -18.85
C GLU A 274 2.72 13.70 -17.49
N VAL A 275 3.21 14.79 -16.91
CA VAL A 275 4.03 14.77 -15.68
C VAL A 275 3.45 15.71 -14.64
N ILE A 276 3.38 15.25 -13.39
CA ILE A 276 3.04 16.09 -12.24
C ILE A 276 4.32 16.75 -11.73
N LEU A 277 4.31 18.07 -11.59
CA LEU A 277 5.45 18.84 -11.07
C LEU A 277 5.05 19.47 -9.72
N CYS A 278 5.66 18.97 -8.65
CA CYS A 278 5.41 19.46 -7.29
C CYS A 278 6.46 20.50 -6.86
N GLU A 279 6.10 21.34 -5.88
CA GLU A 279 6.99 22.38 -5.36
C GLU A 279 8.20 21.79 -4.61
N ALA A 280 7.96 20.75 -3.80
CA ALA A 280 9.00 20.08 -3.05
C ALA A 280 8.96 18.55 -3.22
N LEU A 281 10.08 17.90 -2.91
CA LEU A 281 10.20 16.45 -3.00
C LEU A 281 9.21 15.71 -2.09
N ILE A 282 8.81 16.30 -0.96
CA ILE A 282 7.84 15.67 -0.05
C ILE A 282 6.46 15.54 -0.72
N ASP A 283 6.04 16.56 -1.45
CA ASP A 283 4.78 16.56 -2.19
C ASP A 283 4.84 15.57 -3.35
N ALA A 284 5.95 15.56 -4.08
CA ALA A 284 6.16 14.57 -5.14
C ALA A 284 6.14 13.14 -4.62
N MET A 285 6.81 12.87 -3.49
CA MET A 285 6.76 11.55 -2.85
C MET A 285 5.35 11.22 -2.32
N THR A 286 4.54 12.21 -1.95
CA THR A 286 3.15 11.99 -1.55
C THR A 286 2.32 11.49 -2.73
N PHE A 287 2.40 12.17 -3.88
CA PHE A 287 1.76 11.70 -5.12
C PHE A 287 2.27 10.31 -5.50
N TRP A 288 3.59 10.10 -5.41
CA TRP A 288 4.21 8.82 -5.70
C TRP A 288 3.62 7.73 -4.81
N CYS A 289 3.61 7.90 -3.49
CA CYS A 289 3.01 6.96 -2.53
C CYS A 289 1.50 6.73 -2.74
N ALA A 290 0.78 7.73 -3.24
CA ALA A 290 -0.64 7.65 -3.58
C ALA A 290 -0.91 6.99 -4.96
N GLY A 291 0.12 6.46 -5.64
CA GLY A 291 -0.01 5.73 -6.90
C GLY A 291 0.29 6.54 -8.16
N PHE A 292 0.43 7.87 -8.06
CA PHE A 292 0.77 8.73 -9.18
C PHE A 292 2.28 8.75 -9.40
N ARG A 293 2.80 7.74 -10.13
CA ARG A 293 4.24 7.52 -10.34
C ARG A 293 4.87 8.51 -11.33
N ASN A 294 4.08 9.17 -12.18
CA ASN A 294 4.50 10.18 -13.17
C ASN A 294 4.73 11.56 -12.55
N VAL A 295 5.49 11.63 -11.46
CA VAL A 295 5.69 12.85 -10.67
C VAL A 295 7.16 13.18 -10.46
N ILE A 296 7.49 14.47 -10.61
CA ILE A 296 8.81 15.05 -10.32
C ILE A 296 8.65 16.22 -9.34
N ALA A 297 9.77 16.75 -8.83
CA ALA A 297 9.77 17.88 -7.91
C ALA A 297 10.74 18.98 -8.35
N ALA A 298 10.33 20.23 -8.17
CA ALA A 298 11.21 21.39 -8.19
C ALA A 298 11.96 21.56 -6.85
N PHE A 299 12.81 22.59 -6.79
CA PHE A 299 13.52 22.99 -5.57
C PHE A 299 12.84 24.18 -4.86
N GLY A 300 11.52 24.12 -4.70
CA GLY A 300 10.66 25.21 -4.21
C GLY A 300 9.98 26.00 -5.34
N CYS A 301 9.13 26.98 -4.99
CA CYS A 301 8.34 27.77 -5.94
C CYS A 301 9.15 28.48 -7.04
N ASN A 302 10.43 28.81 -6.77
CA ASN A 302 11.37 29.39 -7.76
C ASN A 302 12.48 28.40 -8.17
N GLY A 303 12.28 27.11 -7.89
CA GLY A 303 13.28 26.05 -8.03
C GLY A 303 13.12 25.19 -9.26
N PHE A 304 12.30 25.60 -10.24
CA PHE A 304 12.29 25.00 -11.57
C PHE A 304 13.54 25.48 -12.33
N THR A 305 14.27 24.56 -12.95
CA THR A 305 15.61 24.84 -13.51
C THR A 305 15.69 24.45 -14.97
N ALA A 306 16.71 24.95 -15.66
CA ALA A 306 16.99 24.56 -17.04
C ALA A 306 17.20 23.04 -17.21
N ASP A 307 17.65 22.34 -16.16
CA ASP A 307 17.84 20.88 -16.20
C ASP A 307 16.48 20.15 -16.19
N HIS A 308 15.49 20.66 -15.46
CA HIS A 308 14.11 20.15 -15.52
C HIS A 308 13.52 20.35 -16.92
N LEU A 309 13.63 21.56 -17.46
CA LEU A 309 13.09 21.87 -18.79
C LEU A 309 13.76 21.02 -19.88
N ALA A 310 15.09 20.90 -19.83
CA ALA A 310 15.84 20.07 -20.77
C ALA A 310 15.45 18.58 -20.69
N ALA A 311 15.25 18.05 -19.48
CA ALA A 311 14.81 16.67 -19.30
C ALA A 311 13.38 16.45 -19.83
N LEU A 312 12.45 17.39 -19.56
CA LEU A 312 11.08 17.34 -20.08
C LEU A 312 11.06 17.35 -21.62
N GLN A 313 11.85 18.23 -22.24
CA GLN A 313 11.98 18.32 -23.69
C GLN A 313 12.61 17.06 -24.30
N TYR A 314 13.70 16.57 -23.71
CA TYR A 314 14.41 15.39 -24.18
C TYR A 314 13.52 14.15 -24.20
N HIS A 315 12.75 13.93 -23.12
CA HIS A 315 11.84 12.79 -23.01
C HIS A 315 10.50 12.99 -23.73
N GLY A 316 10.30 14.14 -24.40
CA GLY A 316 9.10 14.39 -25.20
C GLY A 316 7.82 14.57 -24.37
N VAL A 317 7.95 15.12 -23.16
CA VAL A 317 6.79 15.42 -22.30
C VAL A 317 5.94 16.51 -22.95
N LYS A 318 4.65 16.24 -23.09
CA LYS A 318 3.69 17.12 -23.77
C LYS A 318 2.91 17.98 -22.80
N ARG A 319 2.70 17.50 -21.57
CA ARG A 319 1.88 18.18 -20.57
C ARG A 319 2.50 18.10 -19.18
N VAL A 320 2.42 19.20 -18.44
CA VAL A 320 2.82 19.28 -17.04
C VAL A 320 1.68 19.80 -16.17
N MET A 321 1.36 19.03 -15.14
CA MET A 321 0.39 19.35 -14.08
C MET A 321 1.16 19.97 -12.91
N ILE A 322 1.11 21.29 -12.75
CA ILE A 322 1.84 22.04 -11.74
C ILE A 322 1.08 22.03 -10.41
N ALA A 323 1.55 21.20 -9.49
CA ALA A 323 1.00 20.94 -8.16
C ALA A 323 1.82 21.63 -7.05
N TYR A 324 2.07 22.93 -7.20
CA TYR A 324 2.68 23.75 -6.14
C TYR A 324 1.67 24.13 -5.06
N ASP A 325 2.17 24.52 -3.88
CA ASP A 325 1.39 24.90 -2.71
C ASP A 325 0.33 25.95 -3.06
N ARG A 326 -0.82 25.88 -2.38
CA ARG A 326 -1.91 26.84 -2.57
C ARG A 326 -1.72 28.07 -1.69
N ASP A 327 -0.65 28.80 -1.94
CA ASP A 327 -0.36 30.11 -1.38
C ASP A 327 0.12 31.10 -2.48
N GLU A 328 0.39 32.35 -2.10
CA GLU A 328 0.83 33.37 -3.06
C GLU A 328 2.16 33.04 -3.74
N ALA A 329 3.08 32.37 -3.03
CA ALA A 329 4.40 32.05 -3.57
C ALA A 329 4.31 30.89 -4.57
N GLY A 330 3.57 29.84 -4.23
CA GLY A 330 3.28 28.70 -5.08
C GLY A 330 2.49 29.10 -6.33
N ASP A 331 1.51 30.01 -6.21
CA ASP A 331 0.76 30.52 -7.37
C ASP A 331 1.66 31.30 -8.34
N ARG A 332 2.47 32.24 -7.85
CA ARG A 332 3.44 32.98 -8.70
C ARG A 332 4.48 32.05 -9.31
N GLY A 333 4.96 31.07 -8.54
CA GLY A 333 5.89 30.06 -9.01
C GLY A 333 5.29 29.23 -10.15
N ALA A 334 4.06 28.76 -9.99
CA ALA A 334 3.37 28.00 -11.02
C ALA A 334 3.13 28.80 -12.30
N GLU A 335 2.78 30.08 -12.20
CA GLU A 335 2.65 30.97 -13.37
C GLU A 335 3.99 31.16 -14.10
N SER A 336 5.10 31.35 -13.36
CA SER A 336 6.43 31.47 -13.96
C SER A 336 6.82 30.21 -14.71
N VAL A 337 6.63 29.04 -14.09
CA VAL A 337 6.94 27.74 -14.70
C VAL A 337 6.06 27.47 -15.92
N ALA A 338 4.77 27.82 -15.85
CA ALA A 338 3.89 27.71 -17.00
C ALA A 338 4.37 28.54 -18.18
N GLY A 339 4.92 29.75 -17.94
CA GLY A 339 5.56 30.56 -18.97
C GLY A 339 6.68 29.81 -19.69
N ASP A 340 7.64 29.27 -18.94
CA ASP A 340 8.78 28.53 -19.49
C ASP A 340 8.35 27.27 -20.28
N LEU A 341 7.34 26.56 -19.77
CA LEU A 341 6.78 25.36 -20.41
C LEU A 341 6.06 25.69 -21.72
N LEU A 342 5.19 26.70 -21.71
CA LEU A 342 4.41 27.10 -22.88
C LEU A 342 5.31 27.65 -23.99
N GLU A 343 6.34 28.44 -23.65
CA GLU A 343 7.35 28.88 -24.61
C GLU A 343 8.10 27.71 -25.26
N SER A 344 8.21 26.60 -24.55
CA SER A 344 8.83 25.35 -24.99
C SER A 344 7.86 24.39 -25.69
N GLY A 345 6.60 24.78 -25.89
CA GLY A 345 5.57 23.97 -26.53
C GLY A 345 4.98 22.86 -25.64
N ILE A 346 5.17 22.94 -24.32
CA ILE A 346 4.64 21.99 -23.34
C ILE A 346 3.38 22.59 -22.69
N GLU A 347 2.29 21.83 -22.67
CA GLU A 347 1.04 22.22 -22.02
C GLU A 347 1.23 22.38 -20.51
N ALA A 348 0.73 23.48 -19.93
CA ALA A 348 0.83 23.75 -18.50
C ALA A 348 -0.55 23.87 -17.84
N TRP A 349 -0.78 23.08 -16.79
CA TRP A 349 -2.04 23.03 -16.04
C TRP A 349 -1.79 23.23 -14.55
N ARG A 350 -2.58 24.07 -13.88
CA ARG A 350 -2.49 24.36 -12.44
C ARG A 350 -3.39 23.43 -11.65
N VAL A 351 -2.81 22.58 -10.81
CA VAL A 351 -3.55 21.85 -9.78
C VAL A 351 -3.83 22.80 -8.62
N ARG A 352 -5.08 22.86 -8.14
CA ARG A 352 -5.47 23.77 -7.04
C ARG A 352 -5.97 22.98 -5.84
N PHE A 353 -5.13 22.86 -4.83
CA PHE A 353 -5.52 22.39 -3.50
C PHE A 353 -6.40 23.42 -2.77
N PRO A 354 -7.05 23.04 -1.65
CA PRO A 354 -7.67 24.01 -0.75
C PRO A 354 -6.68 25.10 -0.30
N ALA A 355 -7.17 26.32 -0.08
CA ALA A 355 -6.34 27.46 0.28
C ALA A 355 -5.46 27.18 1.50
N GLY A 356 -4.17 27.50 1.40
CA GLY A 356 -3.19 27.32 2.47
C GLY A 356 -2.72 25.88 2.70
N MET A 357 -3.01 24.95 1.78
CA MET A 357 -2.54 23.57 1.85
C MET A 357 -1.49 23.25 0.77
N ASP A 358 -0.54 22.40 1.14
CA ASP A 358 0.35 21.69 0.21
C ASP A 358 -0.26 20.31 -0.15
N ALA A 359 0.38 19.57 -1.05
CA ALA A 359 -0.13 18.27 -1.48
C ALA A 359 -0.11 17.23 -0.35
N ASN A 360 0.94 17.26 0.49
CA ASN A 360 1.07 16.34 1.62
C ASN A 360 -0.03 16.55 2.67
N ASP A 361 -0.29 17.79 3.07
CA ASP A 361 -1.31 18.15 4.05
C ASP A 361 -2.72 17.86 3.49
N TYR A 362 -2.96 18.11 2.21
CA TYR A 362 -4.22 17.76 1.56
C TYR A 362 -4.45 16.25 1.54
N ALA A 363 -3.44 15.47 1.16
CA ALA A 363 -3.48 14.01 1.17
C ALA A 363 -3.75 13.46 2.58
N LEU A 364 -3.02 13.92 3.60
CA LEU A 364 -3.16 13.43 4.98
C LEU A 364 -4.55 13.72 5.59
N LYS A 365 -5.21 14.81 5.19
CA LYS A 365 -6.55 15.17 5.69
C LYS A 365 -7.70 14.45 4.98
N SER A 366 -7.43 13.82 3.84
CA SER A 366 -8.48 13.30 2.96
C SER A 366 -9.04 11.93 3.33
N GLY A 367 -8.34 11.15 4.16
CA GLY A 367 -8.69 9.76 4.48
C GLY A 367 -8.40 8.76 3.34
N ASN A 368 -8.45 9.20 2.08
CA ASN A 368 -8.01 8.47 0.90
C ASN A 368 -7.17 9.39 -0.01
N PRO A 369 -5.82 9.39 0.15
CA PRO A 369 -4.90 10.23 -0.62
C PRO A 369 -5.01 10.07 -2.15
N GLU A 370 -5.19 8.85 -2.64
CA GLU A 370 -5.29 8.55 -4.08
C GLU A 370 -6.50 9.24 -4.70
N SER A 371 -7.68 9.06 -4.10
CA SER A 371 -8.91 9.67 -4.60
C SER A 371 -8.85 11.20 -4.52
N ALA A 372 -8.34 11.75 -3.42
CA ALA A 372 -8.31 13.20 -3.22
C ALA A 372 -7.34 13.90 -4.17
N LEU A 373 -6.13 13.37 -4.32
CA LEU A 373 -5.13 13.89 -5.25
C LEU A 373 -5.57 13.69 -6.70
N GLY A 374 -6.20 12.55 -7.02
CA GLY A 374 -6.80 12.28 -8.33
C GLY A 374 -7.87 13.31 -8.71
N LEU A 375 -8.77 13.65 -7.77
CA LEU A 375 -9.77 14.69 -7.98
C LEU A 375 -9.13 16.06 -8.22
N ALA A 376 -8.09 16.41 -7.46
CA ALA A 376 -7.38 17.68 -7.65
C ALA A 376 -6.70 17.76 -9.03
N LEU A 377 -6.16 16.65 -9.52
CA LEU A 377 -5.59 16.56 -10.88
C LEU A 377 -6.67 16.71 -11.95
N GLN A 378 -7.83 16.06 -11.79
CA GLN A 378 -8.96 16.18 -12.72
C GLN A 378 -9.51 17.62 -12.79
N GLN A 379 -9.43 18.36 -11.69
CA GLN A 379 -9.89 19.75 -11.59
C GLN A 379 -8.81 20.78 -11.95
N ALA A 380 -7.68 20.36 -12.51
CA ALA A 380 -6.60 21.27 -12.85
C ALA A 380 -7.03 22.28 -13.93
N GLN A 381 -6.46 23.48 -13.83
CA GLN A 381 -6.85 24.62 -14.66
C GLN A 381 -5.80 24.91 -15.71
N TRP A 382 -6.21 25.05 -16.96
CA TRP A 382 -5.32 25.46 -18.06
C TRP A 382 -4.68 26.83 -17.80
N LEU A 383 -3.36 26.94 -18.03
CA LEU A 383 -2.60 28.20 -17.84
C LEU A 383 -2.17 28.90 -19.14
N GLY A 384 -2.51 28.36 -20.31
CA GLY A 384 -2.17 28.98 -21.60
C GLY A 384 -3.19 30.03 -22.09
N LYS A 385 -2.90 30.64 -23.24
CA LYS A 385 -3.77 31.65 -23.86
C LYS A 385 -4.90 31.00 -24.68
N GLY A 386 -6.13 31.50 -24.54
CA GLY A 386 -7.32 31.01 -25.24
C GLY A 386 -8.11 29.93 -24.48
N SER A 387 -9.19 29.43 -25.06
CA SER A 387 -9.81 28.18 -24.61
C SER A 387 -8.78 27.07 -24.80
N GLY A 388 -8.34 26.43 -23.71
CA GLY A 388 -7.30 25.39 -23.75
C GLY A 388 -7.61 24.29 -24.76
N PRO A 389 -6.61 23.53 -25.24
CA PRO A 389 -6.83 22.41 -26.14
C PRO A 389 -7.90 21.48 -25.52
N GLY A 390 -9.09 21.47 -26.13
CA GLY A 390 -10.34 20.88 -25.68
C GLY A 390 -10.36 20.35 -24.25
N ALA A 391 -10.73 21.19 -23.29
CA ALA A 391 -11.28 20.68 -22.04
C ALA A 391 -12.59 19.94 -22.37
N VAL A 392 -12.51 18.63 -22.60
CA VAL A 392 -13.68 17.74 -22.63
C VAL A 392 -14.12 17.52 -21.19
N PHE A 393 -14.60 18.58 -20.56
CA PHE A 393 -15.41 18.52 -19.36
C PHE A 393 -16.67 19.33 -19.62
N ALA A 394 -17.47 18.85 -20.57
CA ALA A 394 -18.88 19.22 -20.62
C ALA A 394 -19.60 18.31 -19.61
N HIS A 395 -20.01 18.90 -18.49
CA HIS A 395 -21.10 18.38 -17.70
C HIS A 395 -22.35 18.34 -18.59
N GLU A 396 -22.67 17.18 -19.17
CA GLU A 396 -24.07 16.83 -19.35
C GLU A 396 -24.59 16.41 -17.98
N THR A 397 -25.55 17.19 -17.49
CA THR A 397 -26.36 16.87 -16.33
C THR A 397 -27.15 15.61 -16.68
N VAL A 398 -26.79 14.48 -16.08
CA VAL A 398 -27.63 13.29 -16.08
C VAL A 398 -28.84 13.60 -15.20
N ALA A 399 -29.91 14.08 -15.84
CA ALA A 399 -31.26 13.84 -15.36
C ALA A 399 -31.47 12.33 -15.27
N GLU A 400 -32.16 11.89 -14.21
CA GLU A 400 -32.56 10.49 -14.02
C GLU A 400 -33.11 9.89 -15.32
N PRO A 401 -32.67 8.71 -15.77
CA PRO A 401 -33.30 8.06 -16.90
C PRO A 401 -34.66 7.51 -16.45
N SER A 402 -35.71 8.27 -16.77
CA SER A 402 -37.04 7.70 -16.93
C SER A 402 -36.97 6.66 -18.05
N SER A 403 -37.49 5.48 -17.75
CA SER A 403 -37.69 4.34 -18.65
C SER A 403 -38.26 4.74 -20.01
N LEU A 404 -37.43 4.74 -21.06
CA LEU A 404 -37.89 4.53 -22.43
C LEU A 404 -36.74 3.90 -23.23
N ALA A 405 -36.93 2.63 -23.60
CA ALA A 405 -36.02 1.87 -24.42
C ALA A 405 -35.89 2.50 -25.81
N VAL A 406 -34.65 2.75 -26.23
CA VAL A 406 -34.29 2.98 -27.64
C VAL A 406 -33.46 1.77 -28.08
N PRO A 407 -33.78 1.11 -29.22
CA PRO A 407 -33.06 -0.09 -29.63
C PRO A 407 -31.63 0.26 -30.03
N ALA A 408 -30.67 -0.56 -29.60
CA ALA A 408 -29.28 -0.48 -30.01
C ALA A 408 -29.17 -0.58 -31.53
N ALA A 409 -28.45 0.35 -32.16
CA ALA A 409 -28.09 0.26 -33.55
C ALA A 409 -27.17 -0.95 -33.77
N VAL A 410 -27.63 -1.88 -34.59
CA VAL A 410 -26.87 -3.06 -35.03
C VAL A 410 -25.77 -2.56 -35.99
N VAL A 411 -24.50 -2.78 -35.64
CA VAL A 411 -23.39 -2.59 -36.58
C VAL A 411 -23.48 -3.71 -37.60
N ASP A 412 -23.64 -3.38 -38.88
CA ASP A 412 -23.71 -4.38 -39.95
C ASP A 412 -22.45 -5.27 -39.93
N ALA A 413 -22.66 -6.59 -39.86
CA ALA A 413 -21.59 -7.58 -39.85
C ALA A 413 -20.75 -7.49 -41.13
N ILE A 414 -19.42 -7.61 -41.02
CA ILE A 414 -18.56 -7.61 -42.21
C ILE A 414 -18.66 -9.02 -42.84
N PRO A 415 -19.21 -9.17 -44.05
CA PRO A 415 -19.34 -10.48 -44.67
C PRO A 415 -17.96 -11.05 -44.99
N CYS A 416 -17.64 -12.20 -44.42
CA CYS A 416 -16.44 -12.98 -44.71
C CYS A 416 -16.83 -14.44 -45.01
N GLU A 417 -16.11 -15.06 -45.95
CA GLU A 417 -16.28 -16.47 -46.27
C GLU A 417 -15.25 -17.28 -45.48
N GLN A 418 -15.70 -18.29 -44.75
CA GLN A 418 -14.82 -19.24 -44.07
C GLN A 418 -14.63 -20.49 -44.94
N THR A 419 -13.39 -20.85 -45.25
CA THR A 419 -13.09 -22.06 -46.02
C THR A 419 -13.28 -23.31 -45.17
N SER A 420 -13.38 -24.49 -45.81
CA SER A 420 -13.42 -25.79 -45.12
C SER A 420 -12.17 -26.07 -44.28
N THR A 421 -11.06 -25.38 -44.57
CA THR A 421 -9.80 -25.43 -43.81
C THR A 421 -9.71 -24.41 -42.67
N GLY A 422 -10.76 -23.62 -42.44
CA GLY A 422 -10.85 -22.64 -41.34
C GLY A 422 -10.22 -21.28 -41.64
N GLU A 423 -9.92 -20.97 -42.91
CA GLU A 423 -9.33 -19.70 -43.32
C GLU A 423 -10.42 -18.66 -43.56
N LEU A 424 -10.16 -17.38 -43.25
CA LEU A 424 -11.12 -16.30 -43.49
C LEU A 424 -10.77 -15.58 -44.80
N LEU A 425 -11.77 -15.39 -45.65
CA LEU A 425 -11.68 -14.66 -46.91
C LEU A 425 -12.54 -13.41 -46.86
N LEU A 426 -11.94 -12.25 -47.13
CA LEU A 426 -12.60 -10.96 -47.26
C LEU A 426 -12.34 -10.39 -48.65
N ARG A 427 -13.39 -10.11 -49.41
CA ARG A 427 -13.29 -9.44 -50.72
C ARG A 427 -13.53 -7.94 -50.56
N SER A 428 -12.60 -7.12 -51.04
CA SER A 428 -12.73 -5.66 -51.03
C SER A 428 -12.28 -5.09 -52.38
N GLY A 429 -13.25 -4.76 -53.24
CA GLY A 429 -12.98 -4.32 -54.61
C GLY A 429 -12.27 -5.43 -55.42
N PRO A 430 -11.20 -5.14 -56.16
CA PRO A 430 -10.46 -6.15 -56.92
C PRO A 430 -9.54 -7.02 -56.05
N ARG A 431 -9.47 -6.77 -54.73
CA ARG A 431 -8.55 -7.45 -53.82
C ARG A 431 -9.25 -8.48 -52.94
N VAL A 432 -8.60 -9.62 -52.78
CA VAL A 432 -9.00 -10.71 -51.89
C VAL A 432 -7.99 -10.80 -50.75
N TRP A 433 -8.49 -10.71 -49.54
CA TRP A 433 -7.74 -10.83 -48.29
C TRP A 433 -7.98 -12.20 -47.69
N ARG A 434 -6.91 -12.95 -47.40
CA ARG A 434 -6.94 -14.27 -46.79
C ARG A 434 -6.22 -14.25 -45.46
N VAL A 435 -6.89 -14.69 -44.40
CA VAL A 435 -6.34 -14.73 -43.04
C VAL A 435 -6.28 -16.16 -42.50
N ARG A 436 -5.11 -16.53 -41.96
CA ARG A 436 -4.85 -17.83 -41.34
C ARG A 436 -4.31 -17.66 -39.92
N GLY A 437 -4.55 -18.67 -39.09
CA GLY A 437 -4.00 -18.74 -37.73
C GLY A 437 -4.80 -17.96 -36.67
N TRP A 438 -5.93 -17.36 -37.04
CA TRP A 438 -6.76 -16.57 -36.13
C TRP A 438 -7.37 -17.40 -34.99
N GLN A 439 -7.65 -18.70 -35.20
CA GLN A 439 -8.17 -19.58 -34.14
C GLN A 439 -7.13 -19.92 -33.05
N LYS A 440 -5.84 -19.64 -33.27
CA LYS A 440 -4.77 -20.01 -32.33
C LYS A 440 -4.45 -18.92 -31.31
N ASN A 441 -5.15 -17.78 -31.37
CA ASN A 441 -4.94 -16.66 -30.44
C ASN A 441 -5.74 -16.90 -29.16
N THR A 442 -5.05 -17.33 -28.09
CA THR A 442 -5.64 -17.62 -26.78
C THR A 442 -5.54 -16.44 -25.79
N VAL A 443 -4.81 -15.38 -26.15
CA VAL A 443 -4.58 -14.21 -25.31
C VAL A 443 -5.37 -13.02 -25.90
N PRO A 444 -6.26 -12.36 -25.12
CA PRO A 444 -7.10 -11.27 -25.64
C PRO A 444 -6.33 -10.10 -26.26
N GLU A 445 -5.14 -9.80 -25.75
CA GLU A 445 -4.33 -8.63 -26.15
C GLU A 445 -3.40 -8.87 -27.36
N VAL A 446 -3.43 -10.07 -27.98
CA VAL A 446 -2.53 -10.43 -29.10
C VAL A 446 -3.32 -11.06 -30.25
N MET A 447 -3.19 -10.49 -31.46
CA MET A 447 -3.87 -11.00 -32.67
C MET A 447 -2.86 -11.36 -33.75
N LYS A 448 -2.08 -12.41 -33.50
CA LYS A 448 -1.09 -12.91 -34.45
C LYS A 448 -1.76 -13.73 -35.54
N VAL A 449 -1.66 -13.25 -36.78
CA VAL A 449 -2.26 -13.89 -37.94
C VAL A 449 -1.33 -13.82 -39.14
N ASN A 450 -1.46 -14.79 -40.03
CA ASN A 450 -0.85 -14.72 -41.36
C ASN A 450 -1.88 -14.12 -42.32
N VAL A 451 -1.57 -12.95 -42.89
CA VAL A 451 -2.48 -12.19 -43.75
C VAL A 451 -1.89 -12.12 -45.15
N GLN A 452 -2.66 -12.54 -46.14
CA GLN A 452 -2.36 -12.35 -47.55
C GLN A 452 -3.38 -11.39 -48.17
N VAL A 453 -2.90 -10.44 -48.98
CA VAL A 453 -3.73 -9.65 -49.88
C VAL A 453 -3.32 -9.95 -51.32
N ARG A 454 -4.29 -10.23 -52.19
CA ARG A 454 -4.08 -10.48 -53.62
C ARG A 454 -5.02 -9.61 -54.44
N ASP A 455 -4.49 -8.89 -55.42
CA ASP A 455 -5.29 -8.22 -56.44
C ASP A 455 -5.60 -9.19 -57.60
N GLU A 456 -6.87 -9.44 -57.87
CA GLU A 456 -7.32 -10.35 -58.93
C GLU A 456 -7.13 -9.76 -60.34
N THR A 457 -6.94 -8.44 -60.46
CA THR A 457 -6.74 -7.76 -61.75
C THR A 457 -5.28 -7.81 -62.18
N SER A 458 -4.36 -7.51 -61.27
CA SER A 458 -2.91 -7.48 -61.53
C SER A 458 -2.19 -8.79 -61.20
N LEU A 459 -2.87 -9.71 -60.49
CA LEU A 459 -2.31 -10.93 -59.90
C LEU A 459 -1.17 -10.70 -58.88
N ALA A 460 -0.90 -9.44 -58.52
CA ALA A 460 0.05 -9.09 -57.47
C ALA A 460 -0.49 -9.51 -56.10
N PHE A 461 0.40 -10.00 -55.23
CA PHE A 461 0.03 -10.38 -53.87
C PHE A 461 1.15 -10.09 -52.88
N HIS A 462 0.77 -9.85 -51.64
CA HIS A 462 1.66 -9.75 -50.49
C HIS A 462 1.17 -10.70 -49.38
N VAL A 463 2.09 -11.36 -48.68
CA VAL A 463 1.77 -12.23 -47.54
C VAL A 463 2.81 -12.08 -46.44
N ASP A 464 2.35 -11.89 -45.20
CA ASP A 464 3.23 -11.81 -44.03
C ASP A 464 2.46 -12.21 -42.75
N SER A 465 3.20 -12.50 -41.69
CA SER A 465 2.66 -12.78 -40.36
C SER A 465 2.85 -11.58 -39.46
N LEU A 466 1.76 -11.02 -38.96
CA LEU A 466 1.78 -9.85 -38.10
C LEU A 466 0.82 -10.00 -36.92
N ASP A 467 1.12 -9.26 -35.86
CA ASP A 467 0.15 -8.98 -34.81
C ASP A 467 -0.73 -7.81 -35.24
N MET A 468 -2.01 -8.10 -35.47
CA MET A 468 -2.98 -7.11 -35.93
C MET A 468 -3.33 -6.08 -34.85
N TYR A 469 -3.00 -6.28 -33.57
CA TYR A 469 -3.12 -5.23 -32.54
C TYR A 469 -1.89 -4.31 -32.47
N ASN A 470 -0.72 -4.76 -32.95
CA ASN A 470 0.48 -3.95 -33.00
C ASN A 470 0.46 -2.93 -34.16
N ALA A 471 0.38 -1.63 -33.83
CA ALA A 471 0.31 -0.55 -34.82
C ALA A 471 1.53 -0.49 -35.76
N ARG A 472 2.74 -0.76 -35.25
CA ARG A 472 3.98 -0.74 -36.06
C ARG A 472 4.00 -1.90 -37.05
N ALA A 473 3.54 -3.08 -36.63
CA ALA A 473 3.44 -4.26 -37.49
C ALA A 473 2.41 -4.03 -38.62
N ARG A 474 1.24 -3.45 -38.31
CA ARG A 474 0.24 -3.06 -39.31
C ARG A 474 0.77 -2.03 -40.31
N GLN A 475 1.49 -1.00 -39.83
CA GLN A 475 2.06 0.03 -40.71
C GLN A 475 3.09 -0.56 -41.68
N ASN A 476 3.96 -1.45 -41.19
CA ASN A 476 4.93 -2.14 -42.04
C ASN A 476 4.25 -3.00 -43.10
N TYR A 477 3.25 -3.80 -42.72
CA TYR A 477 2.47 -4.62 -43.67
C TYR A 477 1.81 -3.76 -44.74
N VAL A 478 1.14 -2.67 -44.34
CA VAL A 478 0.46 -1.75 -45.26
C VAL A 478 1.43 -1.13 -46.25
N ALA A 479 2.62 -0.69 -45.79
CA ALA A 479 3.63 -0.08 -46.65
C ALA A 479 4.16 -1.08 -47.70
N THR A 480 4.50 -2.30 -47.28
CA THR A 480 5.03 -3.33 -48.18
C THR A 480 3.96 -3.83 -49.16
N ALA A 481 2.76 -4.13 -48.67
CA ALA A 481 1.64 -4.55 -49.51
C ALA A 481 1.25 -3.47 -50.53
N ALA A 482 1.21 -2.19 -50.15
CA ALA A 482 0.91 -1.11 -51.08
C ALA A 482 1.97 -1.00 -52.20
N ALA A 483 3.25 -1.16 -51.86
CA ALA A 483 4.35 -1.18 -52.82
C ALA A 483 4.26 -2.38 -53.79
N GLU A 484 4.00 -3.58 -53.28
CA GLU A 484 3.91 -4.80 -54.09
C GLU A 484 2.67 -4.85 -54.98
N LEU A 485 1.53 -4.33 -54.50
CA LEU A 485 0.27 -4.27 -55.25
C LEU A 485 0.16 -3.03 -56.15
N GLY A 486 1.16 -2.14 -56.14
CA GLY A 486 1.18 -0.92 -56.97
C GLY A 486 0.00 0.02 -56.70
N CYS A 487 -0.45 0.13 -55.45
CA CYS A 487 -1.62 0.91 -55.09
C CYS A 487 -1.33 1.89 -53.95
N GLU A 488 -2.25 2.83 -53.74
CA GLU A 488 -2.03 3.90 -52.76
C GLU A 488 -2.14 3.33 -51.31
N PRO A 489 -1.20 3.67 -50.39
CA PRO A 489 -1.14 3.09 -49.05
C PRO A 489 -2.40 3.29 -48.19
N SER A 490 -3.12 4.40 -48.31
CA SER A 490 -4.38 4.63 -47.59
C SER A 490 -5.47 3.62 -47.98
N VAL A 491 -5.45 3.09 -49.21
CA VAL A 491 -6.38 2.05 -49.65
C VAL A 491 -6.13 0.74 -48.92
N ILE A 492 -4.87 0.28 -48.88
CA ILE A 492 -4.47 -0.94 -48.14
C ILE A 492 -4.67 -0.74 -46.64
N LYS A 493 -4.40 0.46 -46.11
CA LYS A 493 -4.66 0.80 -44.69
C LYS A 493 -6.13 0.65 -44.31
N ARG A 494 -7.05 1.15 -45.16
CA ARG A 494 -8.50 1.05 -44.93
C ARG A 494 -8.99 -0.39 -45.00
N GLU A 495 -8.49 -1.17 -45.96
CA GLU A 495 -8.85 -2.58 -46.12
C GLU A 495 -8.29 -3.45 -44.98
N ALA A 496 -7.05 -3.23 -44.55
CA ALA A 496 -6.46 -3.88 -43.38
C ALA A 496 -7.25 -3.58 -42.09
N GLY A 497 -7.81 -2.37 -41.95
CA GLY A 497 -8.72 -2.04 -40.86
C GLY A 497 -10.02 -2.86 -40.87
N ARG A 498 -10.56 -3.18 -42.05
CA ARG A 498 -11.73 -4.08 -42.17
C ARG A 498 -11.38 -5.52 -41.81
N VAL A 499 -10.17 -5.97 -42.15
CA VAL A 499 -9.67 -7.29 -41.74
C VAL A 499 -9.53 -7.39 -40.22
N LEU A 500 -9.07 -6.34 -39.54
CA LEU A 500 -9.02 -6.28 -38.08
C LEU A 500 -10.41 -6.38 -37.46
N LEU A 501 -11.37 -5.56 -37.93
CA LEU A 501 -12.76 -5.61 -37.45
C LEU A 501 -13.41 -6.99 -37.66
N MET A 502 -13.16 -7.63 -38.80
CA MET A 502 -13.61 -9.00 -39.07
C MET A 502 -13.03 -10.01 -38.07
N LEU A 503 -11.74 -9.87 -37.70
CA LEU A 503 -11.09 -10.73 -36.72
C LEU A 503 -11.65 -10.52 -35.32
N GLU A 504 -11.88 -9.27 -34.91
CA GLU A 504 -12.52 -8.93 -33.63
C GLU A 504 -13.94 -9.52 -33.56
N GLN A 505 -14.74 -9.40 -34.63
CA GLN A 505 -16.08 -10.01 -34.70
C GLN A 505 -16.02 -11.54 -34.55
N LYS A 506 -15.06 -12.21 -35.18
CA LYS A 506 -14.87 -13.66 -35.07
C LYS A 506 -14.37 -14.08 -33.68
N GLN A 507 -13.57 -13.25 -33.03
CA GLN A 507 -13.12 -13.47 -31.66
C GLN A 507 -14.27 -13.28 -30.66
N ASP A 508 -15.10 -12.26 -30.84
CA ASP A 508 -16.32 -12.02 -30.05
C ASP A 508 -17.34 -13.15 -30.25
N GLU A 509 -17.53 -13.65 -31.48
CA GLU A 509 -18.38 -14.82 -31.76
C GLU A 509 -17.84 -16.08 -31.05
N ALA A 510 -16.54 -16.33 -31.12
CA ALA A 510 -15.90 -17.45 -30.44
C ALA A 510 -15.97 -17.31 -28.91
N GLN A 511 -15.83 -16.10 -28.36
CA GLN A 511 -15.98 -15.82 -26.94
C GLN A 511 -17.42 -15.91 -26.45
N ARG A 512 -18.41 -15.51 -27.27
CA ARG A 512 -19.84 -15.71 -26.96
C ARG A 512 -20.23 -17.19 -26.99
N GLN A 513 -19.65 -17.97 -27.91
CA GLN A 513 -19.80 -19.42 -27.94
C GLN A 513 -19.09 -20.09 -26.75
N ALA A 514 -17.88 -19.66 -26.40
CA ALA A 514 -17.13 -20.17 -25.23
C ALA A 514 -17.75 -19.74 -23.89
N GLY A 515 -18.39 -18.57 -23.82
CA GLY A 515 -19.11 -18.08 -22.64
C GLY A 515 -20.45 -18.78 -22.38
N GLN A 516 -20.91 -19.63 -23.30
CA GLN A 516 -22.12 -20.44 -23.16
C GLN A 516 -21.84 -21.93 -22.89
N GLU A 517 -20.60 -22.39 -22.98
CA GLU A 517 -20.21 -23.76 -22.65
C GLU A 517 -18.93 -23.76 -21.82
N ASN A 518 -19.05 -23.82 -20.48
CA ASN A 518 -18.05 -24.54 -19.71
C ASN A 518 -18.19 -26.01 -20.10
N PRO A 519 -17.19 -26.67 -20.69
CA PRO A 519 -17.21 -28.13 -20.77
C PRO A 519 -17.04 -28.63 -19.33
N GLY A 520 -18.15 -28.78 -18.61
CA GLY A 520 -18.17 -29.44 -17.32
C GLY A 520 -17.54 -30.81 -17.49
N VAL A 521 -16.62 -31.16 -16.59
CA VAL A 521 -16.05 -32.51 -16.55
C VAL A 521 -17.21 -33.49 -16.52
N THR A 522 -17.37 -34.28 -17.58
CA THR A 522 -18.44 -35.27 -17.67
C THR A 522 -18.06 -36.47 -16.80
N ILE A 523 -18.75 -36.59 -15.67
CA ILE A 523 -18.59 -37.73 -14.75
C ILE A 523 -19.24 -38.94 -15.43
N SER A 524 -18.55 -40.08 -15.45
CA SER A 524 -19.14 -41.33 -15.94
C SER A 524 -20.26 -41.80 -15.00
N GLY A 525 -21.26 -42.53 -15.50
CA GLY A 525 -22.36 -43.00 -14.66
C GLY A 525 -21.91 -43.91 -13.50
N GLU A 526 -20.82 -44.67 -13.68
CA GLU A 526 -20.21 -45.48 -12.62
C GLU A 526 -19.51 -44.62 -11.56
N ASP A 527 -18.74 -43.61 -12.00
CA ASP A 527 -18.06 -42.67 -11.09
C ASP A 527 -19.06 -41.82 -10.29
N GLU A 528 -20.18 -41.43 -10.90
CA GLU A 528 -21.26 -40.70 -10.23
C GLU A 528 -21.94 -41.55 -9.17
N ALA A 529 -22.20 -42.83 -9.46
CA ALA A 529 -22.78 -43.77 -8.51
C ALA A 529 -21.87 -43.99 -7.29
N ALA A 530 -20.56 -44.21 -7.51
CA ALA A 530 -19.58 -44.38 -6.43
C ALA A 530 -19.44 -43.12 -5.57
N ALA A 531 -19.43 -41.93 -6.20
CA ALA A 531 -19.39 -40.66 -5.50
C ALA A 531 -20.65 -40.41 -4.66
N LEU A 532 -21.84 -40.74 -5.18
CA LEU A 532 -23.09 -40.67 -4.43
C LEU A 532 -23.14 -41.67 -3.28
N GLU A 533 -22.58 -42.87 -3.47
CA GLU A 533 -22.47 -43.89 -2.41
C GLU A 533 -21.63 -43.36 -1.25
N LEU A 534 -20.48 -42.74 -1.53
CA LEU A 534 -19.67 -42.07 -0.52
C LEU A 534 -20.50 -41.00 0.23
N LEU A 535 -21.15 -40.08 -0.50
CA LEU A 535 -21.92 -38.98 0.10
C LEU A 535 -23.13 -39.46 0.94
N LYS A 536 -23.64 -40.67 0.68
CA LYS A 536 -24.73 -41.29 1.45
C LYS A 536 -24.25 -42.11 2.64
N SER A 537 -22.94 -42.28 2.83
CA SER A 537 -22.37 -43.08 3.91
C SER A 537 -22.67 -42.47 5.29
N PRO A 538 -23.22 -43.23 6.26
CA PRO A 538 -23.55 -42.71 7.59
C PRO A 538 -22.32 -42.29 8.41
N ASP A 539 -21.15 -42.84 8.08
CA ASP A 539 -19.84 -42.59 8.65
C ASP A 539 -18.95 -41.69 7.76
N LEU A 540 -19.57 -40.88 6.88
CA LEU A 540 -18.89 -40.06 5.87
C LEU A 540 -17.70 -39.26 6.41
N ALA A 541 -17.84 -38.59 7.56
CA ALA A 541 -16.76 -37.80 8.15
C ALA A 541 -15.53 -38.65 8.54
N GLU A 542 -15.75 -39.86 9.07
CA GLU A 542 -14.69 -40.79 9.44
C GLU A 542 -14.02 -41.39 8.20
N ARG A 543 -14.82 -41.74 7.19
CA ARG A 543 -14.30 -42.19 5.88
C ARG A 543 -13.41 -41.15 5.23
N VAL A 544 -13.83 -39.88 5.20
CA VAL A 544 -13.01 -38.76 4.69
C VAL A 544 -11.67 -38.67 5.42
N VAL A 545 -11.64 -38.84 6.73
CA VAL A 545 -10.39 -38.82 7.52
C VAL A 545 -9.49 -40.00 7.14
N ASN A 546 -10.05 -41.20 7.03
CA ASN A 546 -9.31 -42.40 6.66
C ASN A 546 -8.74 -42.30 5.23
N ASP A 547 -9.53 -41.77 4.30
CA ASP A 547 -9.15 -41.55 2.90
C ASP A 547 -8.05 -40.47 2.78
N LEU A 548 -8.14 -39.39 3.57
CA LEU A 548 -7.07 -38.38 3.69
C LEU A 548 -5.80 -38.98 4.31
N ALA A 549 -5.92 -39.89 5.27
CA ALA A 549 -4.78 -40.59 5.86
C ALA A 549 -4.09 -41.50 4.84
N ALA A 550 -4.87 -42.24 4.03
CA ALA A 550 -4.37 -43.05 2.93
C ALA A 550 -3.65 -42.21 1.85
N CYS A 551 -4.02 -40.94 1.71
CA CYS A 551 -3.32 -40.01 0.81
C CYS A 551 -1.93 -39.55 1.30
N GLY A 552 -1.52 -39.92 2.52
CA GLY A 552 -0.15 -39.78 3.01
C GLY A 552 0.06 -38.85 4.22
N VAL A 553 -1.00 -38.49 4.94
CA VAL A 553 -0.91 -37.62 6.15
C VAL A 553 -1.42 -38.39 7.37
N VAL A 554 -0.53 -38.74 8.31
CA VAL A 554 -0.87 -39.52 9.51
C VAL A 554 -0.95 -38.61 10.73
N GLY A 555 -1.87 -38.88 11.66
CA GLY A 555 -1.91 -38.26 13.00
C GLY A 555 -2.44 -36.82 13.07
N GLU A 556 -3.08 -36.33 12.00
CA GLU A 556 -3.64 -34.98 11.87
C GLU A 556 -5.16 -34.99 11.61
N SER A 557 -5.89 -35.98 12.11
CA SER A 557 -7.30 -36.25 11.75
C SER A 557 -8.21 -35.02 11.91
N THR A 558 -8.12 -34.30 13.03
CA THR A 558 -8.91 -33.08 13.28
C THR A 558 -8.56 -31.96 12.30
N ASN A 559 -7.26 -31.71 12.07
CA ASN A 559 -6.80 -30.67 11.15
C ASN A 559 -7.18 -30.99 9.70
N LEU A 560 -7.05 -32.25 9.28
CA LEU A 560 -7.45 -32.77 7.97
C LEU A 560 -8.95 -32.62 7.74
N LEU A 561 -9.77 -33.06 8.70
CA LEU A 561 -11.22 -32.95 8.60
C LEU A 561 -11.68 -31.48 8.60
N THR A 562 -11.09 -30.64 9.44
CA THR A 562 -11.39 -29.20 9.48
C THR A 562 -11.00 -28.52 8.17
N GLY A 563 -9.83 -28.85 7.61
CA GLY A 563 -9.40 -28.35 6.30
C GLY A 563 -10.35 -28.78 5.18
N TYR A 564 -10.78 -30.04 5.19
CA TYR A 564 -11.75 -30.57 4.21
C TYR A 564 -13.13 -29.90 4.33
N LEU A 565 -13.65 -29.73 5.55
CA LEU A 565 -14.92 -29.04 5.79
C LEU A 565 -14.85 -27.56 5.41
N ALA A 566 -13.72 -26.91 5.68
CA ALA A 566 -13.49 -25.55 5.20
C ALA A 566 -13.49 -25.51 3.67
N ALA A 567 -12.90 -26.49 2.97
CA ALA A 567 -12.96 -26.59 1.51
C ALA A 567 -14.39 -26.78 0.99
N VAL A 568 -15.23 -27.57 1.67
CA VAL A 568 -16.66 -27.73 1.37
C VAL A 568 -17.42 -26.42 1.50
N SER A 569 -17.06 -25.59 2.50
CA SER A 569 -17.71 -24.30 2.76
C SER A 569 -17.67 -23.32 1.58
N ARG A 570 -16.84 -23.55 0.55
CA ARG A 570 -16.85 -22.77 -0.72
C ARG A 570 -18.22 -22.72 -1.39
N LYS A 571 -19.07 -23.73 -1.14
CA LYS A 571 -20.44 -23.83 -1.66
C LYS A 571 -21.48 -23.09 -0.79
N LEU A 572 -21.07 -22.52 0.35
CA LEU A 572 -21.89 -21.63 1.19
C LEU A 572 -21.74 -20.16 0.76
N ASP A 573 -22.65 -19.31 1.22
CA ASP A 573 -22.60 -17.86 0.95
C ASP A 573 -21.42 -17.17 1.63
N LYS A 574 -20.99 -17.69 2.78
CA LYS A 574 -19.90 -17.16 3.60
C LYS A 574 -18.94 -18.30 3.95
N PRO A 575 -17.99 -18.63 3.07
CA PRO A 575 -17.03 -19.71 3.31
C PRO A 575 -16.14 -19.43 4.52
N LEU A 576 -15.61 -20.51 5.09
CA LEU A 576 -14.51 -20.46 6.05
C LEU A 576 -13.21 -20.07 5.35
N ALA A 577 -12.32 -19.43 6.10
CA ALA A 577 -10.94 -19.23 5.71
C ALA A 577 -10.04 -20.00 6.68
N VAL A 578 -8.97 -20.62 6.17
CA VAL A 578 -8.03 -21.43 6.95
C VAL A 578 -6.64 -20.86 6.81
N LEU A 579 -5.94 -20.74 7.94
CA LEU A 579 -4.52 -20.43 8.00
C LEU A 579 -3.79 -21.58 8.68
N ILE A 580 -2.90 -22.25 7.97
CA ILE A 580 -2.04 -23.31 8.50
C ILE A 580 -0.74 -22.68 8.98
N GLN A 581 -0.48 -22.78 10.29
CA GLN A 581 0.69 -22.23 10.96
C GLN A 581 1.56 -23.36 11.52
N SER A 582 2.85 -23.34 11.19
CA SER A 582 3.82 -24.29 11.73
C SER A 582 5.25 -23.76 11.64
N SER A 583 6.20 -24.39 12.34
CA SER A 583 7.62 -24.15 12.07
C SER A 583 8.01 -24.62 10.65
N SER A 584 9.16 -24.18 10.17
CA SER A 584 9.67 -24.61 8.86
C SER A 584 9.90 -26.13 8.85
N ALA A 585 9.57 -26.79 7.74
CA ALA A 585 9.65 -28.24 7.56
C ALA A 585 8.69 -29.12 8.41
N ALA A 586 7.76 -28.55 9.18
CA ALA A 586 6.81 -29.32 10.00
C ALA A 586 5.67 -30.01 9.21
N GLY A 587 5.57 -29.81 7.88
CA GLY A 587 4.55 -30.48 7.05
C GLY A 587 3.33 -29.63 6.65
N LYS A 588 3.39 -28.30 6.78
CA LYS A 588 2.32 -27.38 6.38
C LYS A 588 1.83 -27.54 4.93
N SER A 589 2.76 -27.67 3.98
CA SER A 589 2.42 -27.86 2.56
C SER A 589 1.78 -29.22 2.35
N SER A 590 2.26 -30.26 3.04
CA SER A 590 1.67 -31.59 2.99
C SER A 590 0.21 -31.61 3.44
N LEU A 591 -0.14 -30.88 4.51
CA LEU A 591 -1.53 -30.75 4.97
C LEU A 591 -2.41 -30.04 3.94
N MET A 592 -1.92 -28.92 3.39
CA MET A 592 -2.61 -28.16 2.34
C MET A 592 -2.83 -29.01 1.09
N ASP A 593 -1.77 -29.64 0.57
CA ASP A 593 -1.79 -30.43 -0.66
C ASP A 593 -2.66 -31.68 -0.52
N ALA A 594 -2.71 -32.31 0.65
CA ALA A 594 -3.59 -33.44 0.91
C ALA A 594 -5.08 -33.05 0.81
N VAL A 595 -5.46 -31.91 1.41
CA VAL A 595 -6.85 -31.42 1.33
C VAL A 595 -7.18 -30.96 -0.09
N LEU A 596 -6.31 -30.14 -0.70
CA LEU A 596 -6.52 -29.63 -2.06
C LEU A 596 -6.56 -30.75 -3.10
N GLY A 597 -5.79 -31.83 -2.91
CA GLY A 597 -5.75 -33.00 -3.79
C GLY A 597 -7.13 -33.62 -4.00
N LEU A 598 -7.94 -33.69 -2.94
CA LEU A 598 -9.30 -34.24 -2.96
C LEU A 598 -10.36 -33.27 -3.52
N MET A 599 -9.98 -32.03 -3.84
CA MET A 599 -10.88 -31.03 -4.43
C MET A 599 -10.77 -31.04 -5.96
N PRO A 600 -11.87 -30.78 -6.69
CA PRO A 600 -11.85 -30.73 -8.16
C PRO A 600 -10.84 -29.70 -8.65
N GLU A 601 -10.09 -30.04 -9.70
CA GLU A 601 -9.02 -29.17 -10.22
C GLU A 601 -9.57 -27.84 -10.76
N GLU A 602 -10.78 -27.86 -11.31
CA GLU A 602 -11.49 -26.69 -11.83
C GLU A 602 -12.06 -25.78 -10.73
N GLU A 603 -12.15 -26.26 -9.48
CA GLU A 603 -12.65 -25.52 -8.33
C GLU A 603 -11.53 -25.10 -7.35
N ARG A 604 -10.24 -25.32 -7.70
CA ARG A 604 -9.09 -24.90 -6.90
C ARG A 604 -8.12 -24.07 -7.72
N ILE A 605 -7.54 -23.06 -7.08
CA ILE A 605 -6.50 -22.20 -7.64
C ILE A 605 -5.39 -22.10 -6.61
N GLN A 606 -4.18 -22.50 -6.99
CA GLN A 606 -3.02 -22.52 -6.09
C GLN A 606 -1.91 -21.63 -6.64
N TYR A 607 -1.38 -20.77 -5.78
CA TYR A 607 -0.26 -19.89 -6.09
C TYR A 607 0.84 -20.03 -5.04
N SER A 608 2.10 -20.01 -5.49
CA SER A 608 3.26 -19.97 -4.59
C SER A 608 3.53 -18.58 -4.02
N ALA A 609 3.16 -17.53 -4.75
CA ALA A 609 3.17 -16.15 -4.31
C ALA A 609 2.27 -15.34 -5.25
N MET A 610 1.63 -14.29 -4.73
CA MET A 610 0.83 -13.38 -5.55
C MET A 610 0.92 -11.95 -5.01
N THR A 611 0.79 -10.98 -5.90
CA THR A 611 0.63 -9.58 -5.49
C THR A 611 -0.86 -9.27 -5.29
N GLY A 612 -1.19 -8.35 -4.38
CA GLY A 612 -2.57 -7.90 -4.19
C GLY A 612 -3.21 -7.34 -5.47
N GLN A 613 -2.42 -6.73 -6.35
CA GLN A 613 -2.88 -6.22 -7.64
C GLN A 613 -3.33 -7.34 -8.58
N SER A 614 -2.54 -8.42 -8.70
CA SER A 614 -2.88 -9.58 -9.53
C SER A 614 -4.25 -10.17 -9.20
N LEU A 615 -4.66 -10.11 -7.93
CA LEU A 615 -5.94 -10.64 -7.48
C LEU A 615 -7.14 -9.89 -8.09
N TYR A 616 -7.02 -8.59 -8.36
CA TYR A 616 -8.09 -7.80 -8.97
C TYR A 616 -8.24 -8.03 -10.48
N TYR A 617 -7.14 -8.38 -11.15
CA TYR A 617 -7.11 -8.66 -12.58
C TYR A 617 -7.45 -10.12 -12.91
N LEU A 618 -7.75 -10.95 -11.90
CA LEU A 618 -8.35 -12.28 -12.10
C LEU A 618 -9.77 -12.22 -12.69
N GLY A 619 -10.34 -11.03 -12.94
CA GLY A 619 -11.72 -10.80 -13.37
C GLY A 619 -12.19 -11.54 -14.64
N GLU A 620 -11.29 -12.10 -15.45
CA GLU A 620 -11.64 -13.00 -16.56
C GLU A 620 -11.98 -14.44 -16.08
N THR A 621 -11.61 -14.79 -14.85
CA THR A 621 -11.91 -16.08 -14.19
C THR A 621 -12.68 -15.85 -12.90
N SER A 622 -13.97 -16.20 -12.87
CA SER A 622 -14.78 -16.14 -11.65
C SER A 622 -14.14 -16.98 -10.52
N LEU A 623 -13.97 -16.38 -9.33
CA LEU A 623 -13.53 -17.06 -8.10
C LEU A 623 -14.70 -17.65 -7.29
N GLN A 624 -15.92 -17.51 -7.81
CA GLN A 624 -17.13 -17.98 -7.16
C GLN A 624 -17.10 -19.50 -6.98
N HIS A 625 -17.35 -19.95 -5.77
CA HIS A 625 -17.32 -21.35 -5.34
C HIS A 625 -15.97 -22.06 -5.53
N LYS A 626 -14.87 -21.30 -5.57
CA LYS A 626 -13.51 -21.85 -5.69
C LYS A 626 -12.74 -21.76 -4.37
N ILE A 627 -11.64 -22.50 -4.33
CA ILE A 627 -10.63 -22.45 -3.27
C ILE A 627 -9.43 -21.68 -3.80
N LEU A 628 -9.06 -20.61 -3.11
CA LEU A 628 -7.83 -19.87 -3.36
C LEU A 628 -6.78 -20.26 -2.32
N ALA A 629 -5.79 -21.03 -2.77
CA ALA A 629 -4.68 -21.50 -1.97
C ALA A 629 -3.43 -20.66 -2.23
N ILE A 630 -2.82 -20.11 -1.17
CA ILE A 630 -1.59 -19.32 -1.26
C ILE A 630 -0.55 -19.98 -0.37
N ALA A 631 0.48 -20.54 -1.01
CA ALA A 631 1.65 -21.03 -0.30
C ALA A 631 2.54 -19.84 0.08
N GLU A 632 3.21 -19.93 1.24
CA GLU A 632 4.27 -19.02 1.69
C GLU A 632 3.87 -17.62 2.22
N GLU A 633 4.66 -17.14 3.19
CA GLU A 633 4.41 -15.93 3.98
C GLU A 633 4.39 -14.64 3.14
N GLU A 634 5.31 -14.53 2.17
CA GLU A 634 5.47 -13.31 1.38
C GLU A 634 4.27 -13.06 0.46
N GLY A 635 3.67 -14.13 -0.08
CA GLY A 635 2.45 -14.04 -0.88
C GLY A 635 1.24 -13.58 -0.07
N VAL A 636 1.12 -14.02 1.19
CA VAL A 636 0.03 -13.58 2.08
C VAL A 636 0.20 -12.11 2.45
N ARG A 637 1.43 -11.66 2.76
CA ARG A 637 1.69 -10.26 3.15
C ARG A 637 1.36 -9.27 2.03
N GLN A 638 1.73 -9.58 0.79
CA GLN A 638 1.51 -8.71 -0.37
C GLN A 638 0.04 -8.63 -0.82
N ALA A 639 -0.77 -9.66 -0.53
CA ALA A 639 -2.18 -9.73 -0.91
C ALA A 639 -3.15 -9.55 0.27
N ALA A 640 -2.67 -9.37 1.51
CA ALA A 640 -3.47 -9.36 2.73
C ALA A 640 -4.69 -8.45 2.66
N TYR A 641 -4.56 -7.23 2.12
CA TYR A 641 -5.68 -6.29 2.00
C TYR A 641 -6.79 -6.80 1.07
N ALA A 642 -6.43 -7.30 -0.12
CA ALA A 642 -7.39 -7.84 -1.06
C ALA A 642 -8.06 -9.12 -0.50
N LEU A 643 -7.29 -9.97 0.18
CA LEU A 643 -7.84 -11.17 0.84
C LEU A 643 -8.82 -10.81 1.97
N LYS A 644 -8.56 -9.74 2.73
CA LYS A 644 -9.48 -9.23 3.77
C LYS A 644 -10.82 -8.81 3.18
N LEU A 645 -10.80 -8.00 2.12
CA LEU A 645 -12.01 -7.51 1.44
C LEU A 645 -12.81 -8.65 0.82
N LEU A 646 -12.13 -9.58 0.13
CA LEU A 646 -12.79 -10.73 -0.48
C LEU A 646 -13.48 -11.62 0.54
N GLN A 647 -12.94 -11.70 1.77
CA GLN A 647 -13.54 -12.46 2.86
C GLN A 647 -14.67 -11.72 3.57
N SER A 648 -14.57 -10.40 3.78
CA SER A 648 -15.61 -9.64 4.49
C SER A 648 -16.80 -9.28 3.60
N ASP A 649 -16.51 -8.89 2.35
CA ASP A 649 -17.47 -8.24 1.46
C ASP A 649 -17.94 -9.21 0.36
N GLY A 650 -17.25 -10.34 0.17
CA GLY A 650 -17.60 -11.36 -0.82
C GLY A 650 -17.38 -10.93 -2.27
N GLU A 651 -16.85 -9.73 -2.50
CA GLU A 651 -16.47 -9.21 -3.82
C GLU A 651 -15.23 -8.31 -3.71
N LEU A 652 -14.45 -8.25 -4.79
CA LEU A 652 -13.41 -7.26 -4.98
C LEU A 652 -13.75 -6.41 -6.19
N LYS A 653 -13.60 -5.10 -6.02
CA LYS A 653 -13.76 -4.12 -7.09
C LYS A 653 -12.55 -3.22 -7.09
N ILE A 654 -11.96 -3.04 -8.26
CA ILE A 654 -10.99 -1.97 -8.50
C ILE A 654 -11.38 -1.28 -9.80
N ALA A 655 -11.32 0.04 -9.78
CA ALA A 655 -11.45 0.82 -11.00
C ALA A 655 -10.02 1.12 -11.47
N SER A 656 -9.62 0.58 -12.62
CA SER A 656 -8.29 0.79 -13.17
C SER A 656 -8.42 1.45 -14.54
N THR A 657 -7.69 2.55 -14.73
CA THR A 657 -7.68 3.33 -15.95
C THR A 657 -6.87 2.60 -17.02
N GLY A 658 -7.58 1.93 -17.92
CA GLY A 658 -7.01 1.36 -19.13
C GLY A 658 -7.06 2.38 -20.27
N LYS A 659 -6.24 2.20 -21.30
CA LYS A 659 -6.47 2.92 -22.56
C LYS A 659 -7.51 2.17 -23.37
N ASN A 660 -8.50 2.88 -23.89
CA ASN A 660 -9.35 2.34 -24.93
C ASN A 660 -8.48 2.14 -26.18
N GLU A 661 -8.36 0.89 -26.62
CA GLU A 661 -7.48 0.50 -27.73
C GLU A 661 -7.89 1.16 -29.06
N GLN A 662 -9.14 1.61 -29.18
CA GLN A 662 -9.68 2.25 -30.36
C GLN A 662 -9.58 3.78 -30.34
N SER A 663 -9.82 4.43 -29.20
CA SER A 663 -9.78 5.91 -29.09
C SER A 663 -8.49 6.47 -28.49
N GLY A 664 -7.69 5.63 -27.83
CA GLY A 664 -6.51 6.05 -27.06
C GLY A 664 -6.84 6.83 -25.78
N GLU A 665 -8.13 7.04 -25.49
CA GLU A 665 -8.60 7.72 -24.29
C GLU A 665 -8.45 6.83 -23.07
N LEU A 666 -8.16 7.45 -21.93
CA LEU A 666 -8.16 6.77 -20.65
C LEU A 666 -9.61 6.45 -20.28
N VAL A 667 -9.97 5.17 -20.33
CA VAL A 667 -11.26 4.66 -19.90
C VAL A 667 -11.04 3.89 -18.61
N THR A 668 -11.71 4.31 -17.56
CA THR A 668 -11.78 3.57 -16.31
C THR A 668 -12.52 2.27 -16.56
N ARG A 669 -11.81 1.14 -16.53
CA ARG A 669 -12.38 -0.20 -16.53
C ARG A 669 -12.53 -0.66 -15.09
N GLU A 670 -13.75 -1.02 -14.70
CA GLU A 670 -14.00 -1.65 -13.41
C GLU A 670 -13.71 -3.14 -13.53
N TYR A 671 -12.72 -3.62 -12.78
CA TYR A 671 -12.44 -5.04 -12.62
C TYR A 671 -13.15 -5.51 -11.37
N LYS A 672 -14.05 -6.48 -11.56
CA LYS A 672 -14.84 -7.08 -10.49
C LYS A 672 -14.53 -8.55 -10.38
N VAL A 673 -14.12 -8.99 -9.19
CA VAL A 673 -13.95 -10.39 -8.85
C VAL A 673 -15.02 -10.77 -7.84
N GLN A 674 -15.87 -11.74 -8.19
CA GLN A 674 -16.96 -12.19 -7.32
C GLN A 674 -16.57 -13.45 -6.54
N GLY A 675 -16.84 -13.44 -5.24
CA GLY A 675 -16.93 -14.63 -4.41
C GLY A 675 -18.36 -15.21 -4.43
N PRO A 676 -18.70 -16.12 -3.50
CA PRO A 676 -17.91 -16.59 -2.36
C PRO A 676 -16.68 -17.42 -2.76
N VAL A 677 -15.57 -17.23 -2.04
CA VAL A 677 -14.32 -18.00 -2.22
C VAL A 677 -13.82 -18.49 -0.86
N MET A 678 -13.31 -19.71 -0.82
CA MET A 678 -12.65 -20.28 0.36
C MET A 678 -11.16 -19.94 0.29
N LEU A 679 -10.59 -19.41 1.38
CA LEU A 679 -9.16 -19.09 1.45
C LEU A 679 -8.41 -20.16 2.24
N MET A 680 -7.32 -20.68 1.68
CA MET A 680 -6.41 -21.60 2.36
C MET A 680 -4.98 -21.07 2.28
N LEU A 681 -4.45 -20.64 3.43
CA LEU A 681 -3.18 -19.91 3.53
C LEU A 681 -2.19 -20.72 4.36
N THR A 682 -0.90 -20.66 4.04
CA THR A 682 0.16 -21.28 4.85
C THR A 682 1.17 -20.21 5.31
N THR A 683 1.62 -20.27 6.56
CA THR A 683 2.62 -19.33 7.09
C THR A 683 3.65 -20.03 7.99
N THR A 684 4.89 -19.57 7.92
CA THR A 684 5.99 -19.94 8.84
C THR A 684 6.14 -19.00 10.03
N ALA A 685 5.62 -17.78 9.92
CA ALA A 685 5.80 -16.73 10.92
C ALA A 685 4.70 -16.75 11.99
N ILE A 686 5.09 -16.31 13.19
CA ILE A 686 4.18 -15.97 14.28
C ILE A 686 3.52 -14.60 14.03
N ASP A 687 4.21 -13.71 13.30
CA ASP A 687 3.72 -12.38 12.89
C ASP A 687 2.95 -12.45 11.56
N VAL A 688 1.71 -12.94 11.63
CA VAL A 688 0.71 -12.65 10.60
C VAL A 688 -0.11 -11.45 11.05
N ASP A 689 -0.59 -10.65 10.10
CA ASP A 689 -1.53 -9.57 10.35
C ASP A 689 -2.68 -10.05 11.27
N GLU A 690 -2.78 -9.42 12.45
CA GLU A 690 -3.71 -9.83 13.51
C GLU A 690 -5.17 -9.79 13.04
N GLU A 691 -5.47 -8.89 12.11
CA GLU A 691 -6.79 -8.74 11.50
C GLU A 691 -7.13 -9.94 10.60
N LEU A 692 -6.17 -10.45 9.83
CA LEU A 692 -6.32 -11.64 8.99
C LEU A 692 -6.35 -12.92 9.84
N LEU A 693 -5.53 -13.01 10.89
CA LEU A 693 -5.58 -14.10 11.88
C LEU A 693 -6.96 -14.22 12.52
N ASN A 694 -7.54 -13.09 12.92
CA ASN A 694 -8.87 -13.03 13.52
C ASN A 694 -10.00 -13.40 12.53
N ARG A 695 -9.70 -13.49 11.24
CA ARG A 695 -10.62 -13.86 10.17
C ARG A 695 -10.53 -15.34 9.78
N CYS A 696 -9.40 -15.99 10.01
CA CYS A 696 -9.19 -17.41 9.68
C CYS A 696 -9.44 -18.36 10.86
N LEU A 697 -9.68 -19.63 10.55
CA LEU A 697 -9.43 -20.76 11.45
C LEU A 697 -7.93 -21.07 11.41
N VAL A 698 -7.27 -21.08 12.56
CA VAL A 698 -5.83 -21.33 12.65
C VAL A 698 -5.60 -22.82 12.91
N LEU A 699 -5.03 -23.53 11.94
CA LEU A 699 -4.63 -24.93 12.09
C LEU A 699 -3.14 -24.97 12.45
N THR A 700 -2.82 -25.64 13.55
CA THR A 700 -1.43 -25.81 14.02
C THR A 700 -1.01 -27.26 13.82
N VAL A 701 0.08 -27.47 13.10
CA VAL A 701 0.60 -28.82 12.80
C VAL A 701 1.24 -29.42 14.06
N ASN A 702 1.02 -30.71 14.29
CA ASN A 702 1.57 -31.44 15.43
C ASN A 702 3.06 -31.72 15.21
N GLU A 703 3.91 -31.09 16.02
CA GLU A 703 5.37 -31.25 15.98
C GLU A 703 5.89 -32.25 17.04
N SER A 704 5.02 -33.11 17.59
CA SER A 704 5.42 -34.06 18.63
C SER A 704 6.38 -35.13 18.10
N ARG A 705 7.13 -35.73 19.03
CA ARG A 705 8.08 -36.81 18.71
C ARG A 705 7.34 -38.05 18.22
N GLU A 706 6.21 -38.38 18.84
CA GLU A 706 5.35 -39.51 18.47
C GLU A 706 4.83 -39.33 17.04
N GLN A 707 4.42 -38.11 16.72
CA GLN A 707 3.95 -37.74 15.38
C GLN A 707 5.06 -37.85 14.32
N THR A 708 6.26 -37.36 14.64
CA THR A 708 7.43 -37.50 13.76
C THR A 708 7.79 -38.97 13.53
N GLN A 709 7.70 -39.82 14.55
CA GLN A 709 7.92 -41.26 14.42
C GLN A 709 6.88 -41.94 13.53
N ALA A 710 5.61 -41.54 13.65
CA ALA A 710 4.53 -42.05 12.81
C ALA A 710 4.75 -41.67 11.33
N ILE A 711 5.15 -40.42 11.06
CA ILE A 711 5.50 -39.95 9.71
C ILE A 711 6.67 -40.77 9.14
N HIS A 712 7.74 -40.99 9.91
CA HIS A 712 8.87 -41.82 9.46
C HIS A 712 8.46 -43.27 9.20
N ALA A 713 7.56 -43.84 10.00
CA ALA A 713 7.04 -45.18 9.79
C ALA A 713 6.25 -45.29 8.49
N LEU A 714 5.37 -44.31 8.22
CA LEU A 714 4.63 -44.22 6.96
C LEU A 714 5.55 -44.05 5.76
N GLN A 715 6.55 -43.15 5.84
CA GLN A 715 7.52 -42.95 4.76
C GLN A 715 8.29 -44.24 4.44
N ARG A 716 8.65 -45.04 5.46
CA ARG A 716 9.26 -46.36 5.24
C ARG A 716 8.26 -47.35 4.64
N HIS A 717 7.03 -47.38 5.12
CA HIS A 717 5.99 -48.24 4.57
C HIS A 717 5.72 -47.95 3.08
N ASN A 718 5.71 -46.68 2.68
CA ASN A 718 5.55 -46.26 1.29
C ASN A 718 6.69 -46.76 0.36
N GLN A 719 7.84 -47.15 0.90
CA GLN A 719 8.94 -47.76 0.15
C GLN A 719 8.83 -49.29 0.03
N THR A 720 7.80 -49.90 0.63
CA THR A 720 7.52 -51.34 0.52
C THR A 720 6.63 -51.62 -0.70
N LEU A 721 6.57 -52.89 -1.14
CA LEU A 721 5.68 -53.30 -2.24
C LEU A 721 4.21 -53.01 -1.93
N GLU A 722 3.76 -53.25 -0.68
CA GLU A 722 2.41 -52.93 -0.21
C GLU A 722 2.14 -51.42 -0.26
N GLY A 723 3.10 -50.60 0.20
CA GLY A 723 2.99 -49.15 0.13
C GLY A 723 2.97 -48.61 -1.31
N LEU A 724 3.74 -49.20 -2.23
CA LEU A 724 3.70 -48.85 -3.66
C LEU A 724 2.38 -49.24 -4.32
N LEU A 725 1.77 -50.35 -3.91
CA LEU A 725 0.43 -50.75 -4.36
C LEU A 725 -0.63 -49.79 -3.80
N ALA A 726 -0.50 -49.31 -2.55
CA ALA A 726 -1.38 -48.29 -1.97
C ALA A 726 -1.32 -46.94 -2.70
N VAL A 727 -0.21 -46.60 -3.39
CA VAL A 727 -0.15 -45.43 -4.28
C VAL A 727 -1.14 -45.54 -5.46
N SER A 728 -1.45 -46.76 -5.91
CA SER A 728 -2.48 -46.97 -6.94
C SER A 728 -3.90 -46.68 -6.42
N GLU A 729 -4.16 -46.98 -5.14
CA GLU A 729 -5.43 -46.64 -4.46
C GLU A 729 -5.58 -45.14 -4.24
N LYS A 730 -4.49 -44.41 -4.02
CA LYS A 730 -4.52 -42.94 -3.89
C LYS A 730 -5.16 -42.25 -5.11
N GLY A 731 -4.88 -42.75 -6.32
CA GLY A 731 -5.49 -42.21 -7.54
C GLY A 731 -7.00 -42.42 -7.57
N TYR A 732 -7.46 -43.60 -7.15
CA TYR A 732 -8.89 -43.93 -7.03
C TYR A 732 -9.58 -43.05 -5.99
N VAL A 733 -9.04 -42.97 -4.76
CA VAL A 733 -9.58 -42.15 -3.66
C VAL A 733 -9.66 -40.68 -4.06
N THR A 734 -8.61 -40.16 -4.70
CA THR A 734 -8.58 -38.78 -5.21
C THR A 734 -9.72 -38.53 -6.19
N LYS A 735 -9.87 -39.40 -7.19
CA LYS A 735 -10.93 -39.28 -8.20
C LYS A 735 -12.32 -39.38 -7.57
N LEU A 736 -12.52 -40.31 -6.63
CA LEU A 736 -13.76 -40.51 -5.89
C LEU A 736 -14.18 -39.23 -5.16
N HIS A 737 -13.28 -38.63 -4.36
CA HIS A 737 -13.60 -37.40 -3.64
C HIS A 737 -13.80 -36.20 -4.56
N GLN A 738 -13.01 -36.05 -5.63
CA GLN A 738 -13.22 -34.97 -6.58
C GLN A 738 -14.62 -35.06 -7.22
N ASN A 739 -15.06 -36.26 -7.59
CA ASN A 739 -16.40 -36.47 -8.13
C ASN A 739 -17.48 -36.22 -7.06
N ALA A 740 -17.30 -36.70 -5.83
CA ALA A 740 -18.21 -36.39 -4.73
C ALA A 740 -18.33 -34.88 -4.49
N GLN A 741 -17.22 -34.15 -4.55
CA GLN A 741 -17.19 -32.70 -4.42
C GLN A 741 -17.90 -31.97 -5.58
N ARG A 742 -17.81 -32.48 -6.81
CA ARG A 742 -18.57 -31.97 -7.97
C ARG A 742 -20.08 -32.13 -7.80
N LEU A 743 -20.52 -33.19 -7.13
CA LEU A 743 -21.94 -33.47 -6.90
C LEU A 743 -22.56 -32.62 -5.77
N LEU A 744 -21.77 -31.97 -4.92
CA LEU A 744 -22.29 -31.11 -3.86
C LEU A 744 -22.96 -29.85 -4.44
N ARG A 745 -24.24 -29.66 -4.11
CA ARG A 745 -25.02 -28.49 -4.53
C ARG A 745 -24.87 -27.35 -3.50
N PRO A 746 -24.85 -26.07 -3.93
CA PRO A 746 -24.82 -24.92 -3.04
C PRO A 746 -26.22 -24.65 -2.42
N LEU A 747 -26.64 -25.51 -1.49
CA LEU A 747 -27.92 -25.39 -0.78
C LEU A 747 -27.80 -24.46 0.42
N LYS A 748 -28.91 -23.78 0.77
CA LYS A 748 -28.97 -23.04 2.05
C LYS A 748 -29.04 -24.01 3.21
N VAL A 749 -28.40 -23.66 4.32
CA VAL A 749 -28.40 -24.48 5.54
C VAL A 749 -29.04 -23.69 6.67
N VAL A 750 -30.14 -24.23 7.19
CA VAL A 750 -30.85 -23.68 8.35
C VAL A 750 -30.44 -24.46 9.58
N ASN A 751 -30.09 -23.76 10.66
CA ASN A 751 -29.82 -24.39 11.96
C ASN A 751 -30.99 -24.16 12.91
N PRO A 752 -31.88 -25.14 13.14
CA PRO A 752 -33.02 -25.01 14.06
C PRO A 752 -32.59 -24.82 15.52
N TYR A 753 -31.35 -25.20 15.86
CA TYR A 753 -30.80 -25.13 17.21
C TYR A 753 -30.00 -23.85 17.46
N ALA A 754 -29.91 -22.94 16.48
CA ALA A 754 -29.04 -21.76 16.55
C ALA A 754 -29.27 -20.91 17.81
N GLU A 755 -30.53 -20.71 18.23
CA GLU A 755 -30.88 -19.92 19.42
C GLU A 755 -30.49 -20.61 20.74
N GLN A 756 -30.29 -21.93 20.70
CA GLN A 756 -29.91 -22.72 21.87
C GLN A 756 -28.39 -22.81 22.02
N LEU A 757 -27.60 -22.45 21.00
CA LEU A 757 -26.14 -22.54 21.05
C LEU A 757 -25.55 -21.39 21.87
N THR A 758 -24.79 -21.74 22.91
CA THR A 758 -24.02 -20.78 23.71
C THR A 758 -22.58 -20.71 23.23
N PHE A 759 -21.99 -19.52 23.33
CA PHE A 759 -20.59 -19.27 23.01
C PHE A 759 -20.10 -18.15 23.92
N LEU A 760 -18.80 -18.11 24.21
CA LEU A 760 -18.19 -17.07 25.03
C LEU A 760 -18.54 -15.67 24.50
N SER A 761 -18.97 -14.78 25.39
CA SER A 761 -19.38 -13.40 25.06
C SER A 761 -18.55 -12.34 25.77
N ASP A 762 -17.44 -12.76 26.39
CA ASP A 762 -16.55 -11.96 27.24
C ASP A 762 -15.66 -10.98 26.44
N LYS A 763 -15.34 -11.28 25.17
CA LYS A 763 -14.46 -10.45 24.33
C LYS A 763 -15.08 -10.12 22.99
N THR A 764 -14.76 -8.95 22.44
CA THR A 764 -15.21 -8.54 21.08
C THR A 764 -14.77 -9.50 19.98
N ARG A 765 -13.65 -10.20 20.17
CA ARG A 765 -13.14 -11.23 19.26
C ARG A 765 -14.11 -12.41 19.08
N THR A 766 -14.80 -12.81 20.14
CA THR A 766 -15.67 -14.00 20.13
C THR A 766 -16.86 -13.86 19.18
N ARG A 767 -17.23 -12.63 18.78
CA ARG A 767 -18.24 -12.38 17.74
C ARG A 767 -17.85 -13.01 16.39
N ARG A 768 -16.56 -12.92 16.02
CA ARG A 768 -16.06 -13.50 14.77
C ARG A 768 -15.92 -15.02 14.90
N ASP A 769 -15.41 -15.49 16.04
CA ASP A 769 -15.21 -16.93 16.25
C ASP A 769 -16.53 -17.69 16.39
N HIS A 770 -17.56 -17.07 16.96
CA HIS A 770 -18.92 -17.59 16.96
C HIS A 770 -19.45 -17.79 15.54
N MET A 771 -19.24 -16.81 14.64
CA MET A 771 -19.63 -16.97 13.24
C MET A 771 -18.87 -18.10 12.55
N LYS A 772 -17.56 -18.28 12.83
CA LYS A 772 -16.80 -19.41 12.29
C LYS A 772 -17.35 -20.75 12.79
N TYR A 773 -17.72 -20.84 14.05
CA TYR A 773 -18.35 -22.02 14.64
C TYR A 773 -19.70 -22.35 13.97
N LEU A 774 -20.57 -21.35 13.76
CA LEU A 774 -21.82 -21.54 13.04
C LEU A 774 -21.60 -21.98 11.58
N THR A 775 -20.65 -21.37 10.87
CA THR A 775 -20.30 -21.76 9.49
C THR A 775 -19.70 -23.18 9.44
N LEU A 776 -18.95 -23.60 10.47
CA LEU A 776 -18.44 -24.97 10.58
C LEU A 776 -19.59 -25.98 10.69
N ILE A 777 -20.60 -25.72 11.53
CA ILE A 777 -21.83 -26.53 11.61
C ILE A 777 -22.51 -26.59 10.24
N GLN A 778 -22.66 -25.46 9.56
CA GLN A 778 -23.28 -25.41 8.23
C GLN A 778 -22.51 -26.23 7.20
N SER A 779 -21.18 -26.21 7.26
CA SER A 779 -20.31 -26.95 6.34
C SER A 779 -20.44 -28.46 6.55
N ILE A 780 -20.58 -28.90 7.80
CA ILE A 780 -20.86 -30.30 8.14
C ILE A 780 -22.21 -30.73 7.59
N ALA A 781 -23.27 -29.96 7.82
CA ALA A 781 -24.60 -30.28 7.28
C ALA A 781 -24.61 -30.29 5.74
N LEU A 782 -23.86 -29.38 5.10
CA LEU A 782 -23.75 -29.32 3.63
C LEU A 782 -23.02 -30.54 3.04
N LEU A 783 -21.97 -31.02 3.73
CA LEU A 783 -21.31 -32.27 3.35
C LEU A 783 -22.28 -33.46 3.39
N HIS A 784 -23.17 -33.48 4.39
CA HIS A 784 -24.20 -34.51 4.55
C HIS A 784 -25.48 -34.26 3.74
N GLN A 785 -25.50 -33.33 2.77
CA GLN A 785 -26.75 -32.93 2.08
C GLN A 785 -27.53 -34.10 1.43
N TYR A 786 -26.84 -35.16 1.00
CA TYR A 786 -27.45 -36.36 0.41
C TYR A 786 -28.03 -37.35 1.43
N GLN A 787 -27.83 -37.08 2.72
CA GLN A 787 -28.38 -37.81 3.86
C GLN A 787 -29.55 -37.04 4.50
N ARG A 788 -29.87 -35.85 3.98
CA ARG A 788 -30.90 -34.95 4.51
C ARG A 788 -32.05 -34.80 3.51
N LYS A 789 -33.22 -34.45 4.04
CA LYS A 789 -34.36 -34.07 3.20
C LYS A 789 -34.21 -32.61 2.78
N VAL A 790 -34.11 -32.35 1.48
CA VAL A 790 -34.16 -30.98 0.93
C VAL A 790 -35.58 -30.44 1.08
N LYS A 791 -35.72 -29.36 1.83
CA LYS A 791 -36.99 -28.63 2.05
C LYS A 791 -37.06 -27.43 1.11
N ARG A 792 -38.28 -27.04 0.74
CA ARG A 792 -38.55 -25.88 -0.12
C ARG A 792 -39.58 -24.98 0.55
N VAL A 793 -39.30 -23.68 0.60
CA VAL A 793 -40.24 -22.67 1.10
C VAL A 793 -40.36 -21.54 0.10
N GLN A 794 -41.57 -21.02 -0.09
CA GLN A 794 -41.82 -19.86 -0.94
C GLN A 794 -41.96 -18.61 -0.07
N HIS A 795 -41.16 -17.58 -0.35
CA HIS A 795 -41.26 -16.28 0.32
C HIS A 795 -41.23 -15.17 -0.72
N ARG A 796 -42.26 -14.31 -0.73
CA ARG A 796 -42.40 -13.18 -1.68
C ARG A 796 -42.22 -13.60 -3.17
N GLY A 797 -42.73 -14.77 -3.54
CA GLY A 797 -42.66 -15.28 -4.91
C GLY A 797 -41.35 -15.98 -5.30
N GLN A 798 -40.33 -15.99 -4.43
CA GLN A 798 -39.08 -16.72 -4.65
C GLN A 798 -39.08 -18.06 -3.89
N TRP A 799 -38.58 -19.11 -4.54
CA TRP A 799 -38.39 -20.42 -3.93
C TRP A 799 -37.00 -20.53 -3.30
N LEU A 800 -36.95 -20.92 -2.04
CA LEU A 800 -35.73 -21.18 -1.30
C LEU A 800 -35.63 -22.66 -0.98
N GLU A 801 -34.58 -23.32 -1.48
CA GLU A 801 -34.23 -24.69 -1.09
C GLU A 801 -33.24 -24.67 0.07
N TYR A 802 -33.50 -25.50 1.08
CA TYR A 802 -32.62 -25.60 2.24
C TYR A 802 -32.60 -27.00 2.84
N ILE A 803 -31.53 -27.28 3.58
CA ILE A 803 -31.40 -28.45 4.47
C ILE A 803 -31.31 -27.96 5.92
N GLU A 804 -31.64 -28.84 6.86
CA GLU A 804 -31.58 -28.54 8.29
C GLU A 804 -30.39 -29.24 8.93
N VAL A 805 -29.75 -28.53 9.86
CA VAL A 805 -28.70 -29.06 10.74
C VAL A 805 -29.29 -30.10 11.68
N GLU A 806 -28.60 -31.22 11.86
CA GLU A 806 -28.89 -32.22 12.88
C GLU A 806 -27.98 -32.09 14.11
N ARG A 807 -28.38 -32.70 15.22
CA ARG A 807 -27.62 -32.67 16.49
C ARG A 807 -26.22 -33.26 16.35
N SER A 808 -26.07 -34.32 15.56
CA SER A 808 -24.76 -34.93 15.26
C SER A 808 -23.80 -33.96 14.58
N ASP A 809 -24.30 -33.01 13.78
CA ASP A 809 -23.48 -32.01 13.11
C ASP A 809 -22.89 -31.03 14.14
N ILE A 810 -23.67 -30.69 15.17
CA ILE A 810 -23.25 -29.84 16.29
C ILE A 810 -22.24 -30.56 17.18
N GLU A 811 -22.45 -31.85 17.47
CA GLU A 811 -21.51 -32.66 18.25
C GLU A 811 -20.15 -32.76 17.56
N LEU A 812 -20.14 -32.98 16.24
CA LEU A 812 -18.91 -32.99 15.45
C LEU A 812 -18.27 -31.60 15.42
N ALA A 813 -19.06 -30.54 15.21
CA ALA A 813 -18.55 -29.17 15.25
C ALA A 813 -17.95 -28.80 16.62
N ASN A 814 -18.58 -29.21 17.72
CA ASN A 814 -18.06 -29.01 19.07
C ASN A 814 -16.70 -29.68 19.22
N ARG A 815 -16.57 -30.96 18.85
CA ARG A 815 -15.30 -31.68 18.93
C ARG A 815 -14.17 -30.96 18.20
N LEU A 816 -14.43 -30.54 16.96
CA LEU A 816 -13.45 -29.80 16.13
C LEU A 816 -13.16 -28.40 16.69
N ALA A 817 -14.18 -27.69 17.19
CA ALA A 817 -14.04 -26.35 17.72
C ALA A 817 -13.20 -26.30 19.01
N HIS A 818 -13.35 -27.28 19.91
CA HIS A 818 -12.52 -27.36 21.11
C HIS A 818 -11.03 -27.43 20.75
N GLU A 819 -10.67 -28.20 19.72
CA GLU A 819 -9.27 -28.38 19.32
C GLU A 819 -8.72 -27.20 18.49
N VAL A 820 -9.52 -26.67 17.56
CA VAL A 820 -9.08 -25.63 16.60
C VAL A 820 -9.29 -24.21 17.14
N LEU A 821 -10.48 -23.91 17.68
CA LEU A 821 -10.80 -22.59 18.25
C LEU A 821 -10.28 -22.45 19.68
N GLY A 822 -10.25 -23.55 20.46
CA GLY A 822 -9.71 -23.53 21.82
C GLY A 822 -8.28 -23.02 21.90
N ARG A 823 -7.38 -23.44 20.99
CA ARG A 823 -5.99 -22.95 20.94
C ARG A 823 -5.87 -21.45 20.58
N THR A 824 -6.87 -20.91 19.88
CA THR A 824 -6.84 -19.52 19.38
C THR A 824 -7.51 -18.54 20.35
N LEU A 825 -8.43 -19.04 21.18
CA LEU A 825 -9.13 -18.31 22.25
C LEU A 825 -8.47 -18.48 23.63
N ASP A 826 -7.57 -19.46 23.76
CA ASP A 826 -6.63 -19.58 24.87
C ASP A 826 -5.69 -18.36 24.89
N GLU A 827 -5.80 -17.53 25.93
CA GLU A 827 -4.95 -16.35 26.07
C GLU A 827 -3.47 -16.73 26.27
N MET A 828 -3.17 -17.97 26.67
CA MET A 828 -1.83 -18.40 27.04
C MET A 828 -1.11 -19.11 25.87
N PRO A 829 -0.05 -18.52 25.29
CA PRO A 829 0.69 -19.14 24.19
C PRO A 829 1.26 -20.52 24.60
N PRO A 830 1.38 -21.50 23.68
CA PRO A 830 1.82 -22.87 23.99
C PRO A 830 3.16 -22.95 24.75
N GLN A 831 4.13 -22.12 24.39
CA GLN A 831 5.43 -22.04 25.08
C GLN A 831 5.29 -21.47 26.51
N THR A 832 4.36 -20.53 26.72
CA THR A 832 4.03 -19.97 28.04
C THR A 832 3.34 -21.02 28.92
N ARG A 833 2.42 -21.81 28.35
CA ARG A 833 1.77 -22.95 29.01
C ARG A 833 2.79 -24.03 29.40
N LYS A 834 3.70 -24.37 28.49
CA LYS A 834 4.82 -25.28 28.79
C LYS A 834 5.67 -24.77 29.96
N LEU A 835 6.00 -23.48 29.97
CA LEU A 835 6.75 -22.87 31.08
C LEU A 835 5.95 -22.92 32.40
N LEU A 836 4.65 -22.65 32.38
CA LEU A 836 3.79 -22.71 33.58
C LEU A 836 3.77 -24.12 34.19
N VAL A 837 3.63 -25.16 33.36
CA VAL A 837 3.65 -26.56 33.82
C VAL A 837 5.02 -26.91 34.42
N LEU A 838 6.11 -26.55 33.74
CA LEU A 838 7.47 -26.77 34.25
C LEU A 838 7.74 -25.99 35.55
N LEU A 839 7.24 -24.76 35.65
CA LEU A 839 7.34 -23.94 36.86
C LEU A 839 6.57 -24.57 38.01
N ARG A 840 5.35 -25.05 37.79
CA ARG A 840 4.57 -25.77 38.81
C ARG A 840 5.36 -26.96 39.37
N ASP A 841 5.88 -27.81 38.49
CA ASP A 841 6.60 -29.01 38.89
C ASP A 841 7.89 -28.65 39.64
N GLN A 842 8.59 -27.60 39.20
CA GLN A 842 9.80 -27.11 39.85
C GLN A 842 9.52 -26.45 41.21
N VAL A 843 8.45 -25.68 41.33
CA VAL A 843 8.02 -25.04 42.59
C VAL A 843 7.60 -26.11 43.60
N LYS A 844 6.91 -27.18 43.16
CA LYS A 844 6.65 -28.36 44.01
C LYS A 844 7.94 -29.02 44.50
N ALA A 845 8.89 -29.26 43.60
CA ALA A 845 10.19 -29.82 43.98
C ALA A 845 10.98 -28.91 44.96
N TRP A 846 10.90 -27.59 44.80
CA TRP A 846 11.52 -26.64 45.74
C TRP A 846 10.79 -26.61 47.10
N ALA A 847 9.46 -26.68 47.10
CA ALA A 847 8.62 -26.75 48.30
C ALA A 847 8.96 -28.00 49.13
N GLU A 848 9.04 -29.16 48.48
CA GLU A 848 9.44 -30.42 49.12
C GLU A 848 10.85 -30.35 49.72
N LYS A 849 11.81 -29.78 48.98
CA LYS A 849 13.20 -29.64 49.44
C LYS A 849 13.34 -28.67 50.62
N GLN A 850 12.50 -27.64 50.68
CA GLN A 850 12.53 -26.61 51.73
C GLN A 850 11.57 -26.90 52.89
N THR A 851 10.75 -27.96 52.79
CA THR A 851 9.72 -28.32 53.78
C THR A 851 8.74 -27.17 54.05
N VAL A 852 8.33 -26.47 52.98
CA VAL A 852 7.37 -25.36 53.02
C VAL A 852 6.23 -25.61 52.04
N LYS A 853 5.12 -24.87 52.17
CA LYS A 853 4.00 -24.99 51.23
C LYS A 853 4.36 -24.39 49.86
N THR A 854 3.76 -24.92 48.79
CA THR A 854 4.01 -24.45 47.40
C THR A 854 3.74 -22.95 47.23
N GLU A 855 2.74 -22.41 47.94
CA GLU A 855 2.37 -20.98 47.95
C GLU A 855 3.41 -20.07 48.62
N GLU A 856 4.27 -20.63 49.48
CA GLU A 856 5.29 -19.90 50.23
C GLU A 856 6.61 -19.80 49.46
N ILE A 857 6.78 -20.59 48.39
CA ILE A 857 7.96 -20.56 47.55
C ILE A 857 8.03 -19.22 46.79
N ARG A 858 9.21 -18.62 46.84
CA ARG A 858 9.59 -17.44 46.07
C ARG A 858 10.80 -17.79 45.23
N PHE A 859 10.76 -17.43 43.95
CA PHE A 859 11.86 -17.72 43.02
C PHE A 859 12.18 -16.52 42.16
N THR A 860 13.42 -16.42 41.68
CA THR A 860 13.84 -15.36 40.76
C THR A 860 13.97 -15.91 39.34
N ARG A 861 14.05 -15.02 38.34
CA ARG A 861 14.39 -15.40 36.96
C ARG A 861 15.69 -16.21 36.86
N ARG A 862 16.65 -15.92 37.74
CA ARG A 862 17.93 -16.66 37.80
C ARG A 862 17.73 -18.10 38.23
N ASP A 863 16.84 -18.35 39.19
CA ASP A 863 16.56 -19.69 39.72
C ASP A 863 15.84 -20.54 38.68
N VAL A 864 14.88 -19.95 37.95
CA VAL A 864 14.20 -20.61 36.83
C VAL A 864 15.17 -20.94 35.71
N ARG A 865 16.09 -20.02 35.39
CA ARG A 865 17.13 -20.25 34.37
C ARG A 865 18.08 -21.39 34.75
N ALA A 866 18.46 -21.47 36.01
CA ALA A 866 19.36 -22.51 36.52
C ALA A 866 18.71 -23.90 36.59
N SER A 867 17.37 -23.97 36.70
CA SER A 867 16.63 -25.23 36.86
C SER A 867 16.01 -25.75 35.57
N LEU A 868 15.50 -24.86 34.71
CA LEU A 868 14.71 -25.25 33.53
C LEU A 868 15.46 -25.07 32.19
N ASN A 869 16.69 -24.54 32.17
CA ASN A 869 17.48 -24.27 30.96
C ASN A 869 16.81 -23.36 29.91
N TRP A 870 15.92 -22.46 30.33
CA TRP A 870 15.32 -21.44 29.46
C TRP A 870 16.23 -20.19 29.34
N GLY A 871 16.29 -19.57 28.15
CA GLY A 871 17.08 -18.35 27.94
C GLY A 871 16.54 -17.14 28.71
N ASP A 872 17.41 -16.18 29.06
CA ASP A 872 17.02 -15.00 29.87
C ASP A 872 15.93 -14.14 29.20
N THR A 873 16.06 -13.93 27.89
CA THR A 873 15.07 -13.20 27.08
C THR A 873 13.74 -13.94 27.03
N GLN A 874 13.76 -15.26 26.87
CA GLN A 874 12.54 -16.07 26.85
C GLN A 874 11.82 -16.02 28.21
N LEU A 875 12.56 -16.18 29.31
CA LEU A 875 12.00 -16.07 30.66
C LEU A 875 11.42 -14.69 30.93
N LYS A 876 12.09 -13.62 30.49
CA LYS A 876 11.55 -12.25 30.63
C LYS A 876 10.20 -12.09 29.94
N ILE A 877 10.07 -12.60 28.72
CA ILE A 877 8.83 -12.50 27.94
C ILE A 877 7.72 -13.35 28.56
N HIS A 878 7.98 -14.63 28.83
CA HIS A 878 6.93 -15.55 29.27
C HIS A 878 6.52 -15.35 30.74
N LEU A 879 7.42 -14.93 31.63
CA LEU A 879 7.04 -14.58 33.01
C LEU A 879 6.23 -13.28 33.07
N SER A 880 6.49 -12.31 32.16
CA SER A 880 5.64 -11.10 32.06
C SER A 880 4.21 -11.47 31.69
N ARG A 881 4.05 -12.36 30.71
CA ARG A 881 2.72 -12.85 30.29
C ARG A 881 2.00 -13.58 31.40
N LEU A 882 2.70 -14.45 32.14
CA LEU A 882 2.11 -15.16 33.29
C LEU A 882 1.75 -14.22 34.45
N LEU A 883 2.48 -13.12 34.64
CA LEU A 883 2.11 -12.06 35.59
C LEU A 883 0.86 -11.29 35.12
N GLU A 884 0.80 -10.92 33.84
CA GLU A 884 -0.34 -10.21 33.24
C GLU A 884 -1.63 -11.07 33.29
N MET A 885 -1.50 -12.38 33.16
CA MET A 885 -2.59 -13.36 33.25
C MET A 885 -2.88 -13.81 34.70
N GLU A 886 -2.23 -13.20 35.70
CA GLU A 886 -2.41 -13.47 37.13
C GLU A 886 -2.09 -14.91 37.58
N TYR A 887 -1.33 -15.68 36.80
CA TYR A 887 -0.79 -16.99 37.21
C TYR A 887 0.43 -16.84 38.14
N LEU A 888 1.08 -15.68 38.12
CA LEU A 888 2.19 -15.32 38.98
C LEU A 888 1.89 -14.03 39.74
N VAL A 889 2.53 -13.87 40.89
CA VAL A 889 2.59 -12.62 41.64
C VAL A 889 4.03 -12.14 41.76
N LEU A 890 4.23 -10.83 41.61
CA LEU A 890 5.54 -10.19 41.68
C LEU A 890 5.79 -9.58 43.06
N TYR A 891 6.90 -9.96 43.69
CA TYR A 891 7.40 -9.38 44.93
C TYR A 891 8.67 -8.59 44.66
N ARG A 892 8.78 -7.42 45.28
CA ARG A 892 9.97 -6.58 45.19
C ARG A 892 10.84 -6.77 46.43
N ARG A 893 12.09 -7.18 46.23
CA ARG A 893 13.11 -7.29 47.27
C ARG A 893 14.31 -6.42 46.90
N GLY A 894 14.30 -5.17 47.33
CA GLY A 894 15.34 -4.18 46.97
C GLY A 894 15.37 -3.89 45.47
N LEU A 895 16.51 -4.18 44.82
CA LEU A 895 16.71 -4.07 43.37
C LEU A 895 16.32 -5.35 42.60
N THR A 896 15.92 -6.41 43.30
CA THR A 896 15.58 -7.72 42.71
C THR A 896 14.08 -8.00 42.74
N TYR A 897 13.64 -8.79 41.76
CA TYR A 897 12.26 -9.24 41.60
C TYR A 897 12.17 -10.73 41.92
N GLU A 898 11.28 -11.09 42.83
CA GLU A 898 10.93 -12.47 43.19
C GLU A 898 9.49 -12.73 42.72
N TYR A 899 9.21 -13.97 42.32
CA TYR A 899 7.92 -14.41 41.78
C TYR A 899 7.34 -15.48 42.71
N GLY A 900 6.02 -15.46 42.89
CA GLY A 900 5.25 -16.55 43.50
C GLY A 900 4.25 -17.13 42.50
N LEU A 901 4.03 -18.45 42.57
CA LEU A 901 3.05 -19.15 41.73
C LEU A 901 1.67 -19.11 42.40
N LEU A 902 0.63 -18.68 41.68
CA LEU A 902 -0.75 -18.58 42.16
C LEU A 902 -1.66 -19.74 41.67
N TRP A 903 -1.11 -20.66 40.88
CA TRP A 903 -1.87 -21.70 40.17
C TRP A 903 -1.65 -23.10 40.78
N ASP A 904 -2.74 -23.85 40.99
CA ASP A 904 -2.80 -25.11 41.75
C ASP A 904 -2.97 -26.39 40.89
N GLY A 905 -3.36 -26.27 39.62
CA GLY A 905 -2.94 -27.22 38.59
C GLY A 905 -3.98 -28.15 37.95
N GLU A 906 -5.25 -27.76 37.83
CA GLU A 906 -6.22 -28.49 37.00
C GLU A 906 -6.24 -27.96 35.56
N ASP A 907 -5.31 -28.42 34.74
CA ASP A 907 -5.50 -28.36 33.30
C ASP A 907 -5.09 -29.71 32.66
N SER A 908 -6.01 -30.28 31.90
CA SER A 908 -5.90 -31.60 31.25
C SER A 908 -4.89 -31.63 30.10
N GLY A 909 -4.24 -30.50 29.82
CA GLY A 909 -3.29 -30.34 28.71
C GLY A 909 -3.95 -30.31 27.33
N GLN A 910 -5.28 -30.36 27.27
CA GLN A 910 -6.05 -30.25 26.04
C GLN A 910 -6.65 -28.85 25.91
N PRO A 911 -6.59 -28.22 24.71
CA PRO A 911 -7.31 -26.98 24.46
C PRO A 911 -8.81 -27.21 24.66
N HIS A 912 -9.42 -26.43 25.54
CA HIS A 912 -10.83 -26.57 25.88
C HIS A 912 -11.51 -25.20 25.81
N LEU A 913 -12.62 -25.12 25.07
CA LEU A 913 -13.42 -23.91 24.94
C LEU A 913 -14.60 -23.96 25.93
N CYS A 914 -14.49 -23.22 27.03
CA CYS A 914 -15.56 -23.14 28.01
C CYS A 914 -16.84 -22.54 27.40
N GLY A 915 -18.01 -23.13 27.69
CA GLY A 915 -19.31 -22.55 27.36
C GLY A 915 -19.95 -22.99 26.05
N LEU A 916 -19.39 -23.98 25.34
CA LEU A 916 -20.14 -24.75 24.35
C LEU A 916 -21.09 -25.71 25.07
N LEU A 917 -22.36 -25.76 24.68
CA LEU A 917 -23.32 -26.72 25.23
C LEU A 917 -22.98 -28.14 24.74
N ASP A 918 -22.83 -29.08 25.67
CA ASP A 918 -22.88 -30.49 25.35
C ASP A 918 -24.32 -30.87 25.02
N VAL A 919 -24.52 -31.48 23.84
CA VAL A 919 -25.84 -31.79 23.28
C VAL A 919 -26.65 -32.74 24.19
N GLY A 920 -25.98 -33.43 25.12
CA GLY A 920 -26.60 -34.23 26.19
C GLY A 920 -27.19 -33.43 27.36
N GLU A 921 -26.76 -32.19 27.58
CA GLU A 921 -27.25 -31.32 28.68
C GLU A 921 -28.40 -30.39 28.26
N ALA A 922 -28.70 -30.31 26.96
CA ALA A 922 -29.81 -29.52 26.41
C ALA A 922 -31.21 -29.95 26.94
N ASN A 923 -31.32 -31.10 27.59
CA ASN A 923 -32.54 -31.57 28.27
C ASN A 923 -32.61 -31.20 29.76
N ARG A 924 -31.60 -30.51 30.33
CA ARG A 924 -31.58 -30.09 31.76
C ARG A 924 -31.88 -28.62 32.00
N SER A 925 -31.96 -27.78 30.97
CA SER A 925 -32.42 -26.39 31.10
C SER A 925 -33.96 -26.30 31.09
N GLY A 926 -34.61 -27.16 31.86
CA GLY A 926 -35.94 -26.91 32.39
C GLY A 926 -35.83 -26.03 33.61
N SER A 927 -36.70 -25.02 33.72
CA SER A 927 -36.75 -24.07 34.83
C SER A 927 -36.78 -24.74 36.20
N GLU A 928 -35.69 -24.69 36.96
CA GLU A 928 -35.73 -24.91 38.40
C GLU A 928 -35.12 -23.72 39.14
N ALA A 929 -35.81 -23.33 40.23
CA ALA A 929 -35.73 -22.04 40.89
C ALA A 929 -34.71 -21.97 42.04
N GLU A 930 -33.60 -22.69 41.96
CA GLU A 930 -32.57 -22.67 43.00
C GLU A 930 -31.28 -22.03 42.48
N GLN A 931 -31.18 -20.72 42.69
CA GLN A 931 -29.93 -19.98 42.54
C GLN A 931 -28.96 -20.36 43.67
N SER A 932 -27.82 -20.95 43.33
CA SER A 932 -26.66 -21.00 44.21
C SER A 932 -26.14 -19.57 44.48
N ALA A 933 -25.97 -19.24 45.75
CA ALA A 933 -25.62 -17.91 46.24
C ALA A 933 -24.29 -17.37 45.67
N PRO A 934 -24.16 -16.05 45.44
CA PRO A 934 -22.90 -15.45 45.02
C PRO A 934 -21.94 -15.40 46.22
N GLY A 935 -20.87 -16.19 46.14
CA GLY A 935 -19.74 -16.13 47.06
C GLY A 935 -19.01 -14.79 46.96
N ARG A 936 -19.38 -13.82 47.80
CA ARG A 936 -18.54 -12.68 48.18
C ARG A 936 -18.42 -12.62 49.68
N GLY A 937 -17.18 -12.72 50.17
CA GLY A 937 -16.84 -12.62 51.58
C GLY A 937 -17.20 -11.25 52.16
N VAL A 938 -17.80 -11.27 53.34
CA VAL A 938 -18.15 -10.11 54.16
C VAL A 938 -16.87 -9.42 54.62
N VAL A 939 -16.65 -8.17 54.20
CA VAL A 939 -15.62 -7.30 54.79
C VAL A 939 -16.30 -6.42 55.84
N GLY A 940 -15.97 -6.66 57.11
CA GLY A 940 -16.47 -5.89 58.24
C GLY A 940 -15.94 -4.45 58.25
N GLY A 941 -16.82 -3.50 58.54
CA GLY A 941 -16.49 -2.09 58.68
C GLY A 941 -15.97 -1.75 60.08
N GLN A 942 -14.95 -0.90 60.14
CA GLN A 942 -14.75 0.03 61.25
C GLN A 942 -14.56 1.44 60.68
N SER A 943 -15.30 2.38 61.28
CA SER A 943 -15.50 3.75 60.85
C SER A 943 -14.65 4.77 61.61
N GLY A 944 -14.43 5.92 60.98
CA GLY A 944 -14.19 7.24 61.61
C GLY A 944 -12.87 7.84 61.15
N SER A 945 -12.74 9.08 60.65
CA SER A 945 -13.60 10.29 60.56
C SER A 945 -12.76 11.28 59.71
N GLU A 946 -13.19 11.96 58.65
CA GLU A 946 -13.92 13.25 58.56
C GLU A 946 -13.94 13.61 57.04
N LYS A 947 -15.09 13.86 56.38
CA LYS A 947 -15.70 15.18 56.03
C LYS A 947 -14.73 16.11 55.24
N VAL A 948 -15.00 16.64 54.02
CA VAL A 948 -16.23 17.12 53.34
C VAL A 948 -16.04 17.28 51.80
N ALA A 949 -17.09 16.92 51.03
CA ALA A 949 -17.68 17.44 49.75
C ALA A 949 -16.81 17.84 48.52
N SER A 950 -17.24 17.76 47.26
CA SER A 950 -18.58 17.75 46.62
C SER A 950 -18.44 17.30 45.15
N GLY A 951 -19.49 16.69 44.56
CA GLY A 951 -19.58 16.45 43.12
C GLY A 951 -20.51 15.29 42.74
N GLN A 952 -21.82 15.56 42.66
CA GLN A 952 -22.83 14.62 42.15
C GLN A 952 -22.71 14.46 40.62
N ILE A 953 -22.70 13.21 40.13
CA ILE A 953 -23.30 12.85 38.84
C ILE A 953 -24.19 11.62 39.04
N GLN A 954 -25.40 11.73 38.47
CA GLN A 954 -26.57 10.87 38.61
C GLN A 954 -26.45 9.48 37.96
N GLN A 955 -27.26 8.58 38.50
CA GLN A 955 -27.55 7.20 38.12
C GLN A 955 -27.95 7.03 36.64
N GLY A 956 -27.33 6.05 35.96
CA GLY A 956 -27.82 5.45 34.73
C GLY A 956 -28.62 4.17 35.02
N LEU A 957 -29.83 4.12 34.49
CA LEU A 957 -30.84 3.06 34.59
C LEU A 957 -30.39 1.72 33.98
N ALA A 958 -30.84 0.63 34.60
CA ALA A 958 -30.76 -0.74 34.11
C ALA A 958 -31.52 -0.91 32.78
N GLY A 959 -30.83 -1.37 31.74
CA GLY A 959 -31.42 -1.69 30.44
C GLY A 959 -31.93 -3.12 30.38
N LYS A 960 -33.25 -3.28 30.21
CA LYS A 960 -33.92 -4.52 29.82
C LYS A 960 -33.59 -4.89 28.37
N ALA A 961 -33.58 -6.19 28.08
CA ALA A 961 -33.55 -6.76 26.73
C ALA A 961 -34.70 -6.22 25.88
N VAL A 962 -34.39 -5.73 24.68
CA VAL A 962 -35.37 -5.29 23.68
C VAL A 962 -35.41 -6.35 22.58
N GLY A 963 -36.59 -6.94 22.41
CA GLY A 963 -36.89 -7.94 21.40
C GLY A 963 -37.00 -7.35 19.99
N VAL A 964 -37.11 -8.29 19.05
CA VAL A 964 -37.24 -8.08 17.61
C VAL A 964 -38.62 -7.49 17.32
N ASP A 965 -38.74 -6.17 17.38
CA ASP A 965 -39.73 -5.39 16.63
C ASP A 965 -39.48 -3.90 16.91
N GLU A 966 -38.69 -3.24 16.06
CA GLU A 966 -38.85 -1.84 15.67
C GLU A 966 -37.74 -1.40 14.71
N ASN A 967 -38.09 -1.31 13.42
CA ASN A 967 -37.35 -0.57 12.40
C ASN A 967 -37.42 0.93 12.74
N ALA A 968 -36.27 1.59 12.99
CA ALA A 968 -36.23 3.04 13.12
C ALA A 968 -35.20 3.66 12.17
N VAL A 969 -35.73 4.05 11.01
CA VAL A 969 -35.18 4.96 10.02
C VAL A 969 -34.93 6.35 10.65
N ILE A 970 -33.79 6.94 10.28
CA ILE A 970 -33.36 8.31 10.62
C ILE A 970 -34.47 9.32 10.27
N ARG A 971 -35.12 9.92 11.29
CA ARG A 971 -36.02 11.07 11.13
C ARG A 971 -35.30 12.38 11.42
N ARG A 972 -35.19 13.21 10.37
CA ARG A 972 -34.77 14.63 10.41
C ARG A 972 -35.65 15.44 11.36
N LYS A 973 -35.02 16.27 12.20
CA LYS A 973 -35.67 17.28 13.06
C LYS A 973 -36.37 18.35 12.20
N LYS A 974 -37.68 18.53 12.36
CA LYS A 974 -38.42 19.75 11.96
C LYS A 974 -38.62 20.64 13.19
N LYS A 975 -38.17 21.90 13.09
CA LYS A 975 -38.62 23.04 13.93
C LYS A 975 -39.99 23.54 13.43
N PRO A 976 -40.87 24.11 14.28
CA PRO A 976 -42.19 24.59 13.85
C PRO A 976 -42.32 26.12 13.76
N VAL A 977 -43.24 26.54 12.88
CA VAL A 977 -43.96 27.85 12.72
C VAL A 977 -43.12 29.03 12.19
N ALA A 978 -43.49 29.83 11.19
CA ALA A 978 -44.80 30.43 10.86
C ALA A 978 -45.01 30.72 9.36
N ALA A 979 -46.28 30.89 8.99
CA ALA A 979 -46.78 31.24 7.67
C ALA A 979 -46.72 32.76 7.40
N VAL A 980 -46.42 33.14 6.15
CA VAL A 980 -46.84 34.41 5.53
C VAL A 980 -47.12 34.12 4.03
N ALA A 981 -48.25 34.64 3.55
CA ALA A 981 -48.79 34.49 2.19
C ALA A 981 -48.11 35.44 1.17
N PRO A 982 -48.31 35.24 -0.14
CA PRO A 982 -47.60 35.96 -1.20
C PRO A 982 -48.37 37.18 -1.72
N ASP A 983 -47.66 38.17 -2.26
CA ASP A 983 -47.94 38.88 -3.53
C ASP A 983 -47.21 40.23 -3.59
N GLY A 984 -46.82 40.63 -4.82
CA GLY A 984 -46.91 42.03 -5.23
C GLY A 984 -45.61 42.85 -5.30
N GLU A 985 -45.05 42.88 -6.52
CA GLU A 985 -44.52 44.03 -7.28
C GLU A 985 -44.20 45.39 -6.61
N ALA A 986 -43.15 45.99 -7.21
CA ALA A 986 -42.96 47.40 -7.55
C ALA A 986 -42.18 48.35 -6.61
N VAL A 987 -41.04 48.83 -7.14
CA VAL A 987 -40.65 50.24 -7.30
C VAL A 987 -40.38 51.05 -6.01
N GLN A 988 -39.13 51.51 -5.79
CA GLN A 988 -38.63 52.86 -6.18
C GLN A 988 -37.24 53.17 -5.58
N HIS A 989 -36.51 54.02 -6.30
CA HIS A 989 -35.17 54.52 -6.02
C HIS A 989 -35.03 55.37 -4.75
N GLY A 990 -33.82 55.32 -4.17
CA GLY A 990 -33.22 56.29 -3.26
C GLY A 990 -31.71 56.06 -3.20
#